data_AF-A0A0W1ANQ0-F1
#
_entry.id   AF-A0A0W1ANQ0-F1
#
_cell.length_a   1.000
_cell.length_b   1.000
_cell.length_c   1.000
_cell.angle_alpha   90.00
_cell.angle_beta   90.00
_cell.angle_gamma   90.00
#
_symmetry.space_group_name_H-M   'P 1'
#
loop_
_entity.id
_entity.type
_entity.pdbx_description
1 polymer ?
#
loop_
_entity_poly.entity_id
_entity_poly.type
_entity_poly.pdbx_seq_one_letter_code
_entity_poly.pdbx_strand_id
1 'polypeptide(L)'
;MPSSLNPLTPLFPEKGPITIEQGNTGDCYLLASLDIILNEDPNTRNIDKICKFKGIASDVSLFVSIDWGTEGGRHALRLKKIQPDGKGDFNFVLVNPWNNQKEDVFSKENVLKSHPKFAYYYANGQEQTLNVALLKSKSNVLDSFIANPYLYPMLKNLELNGVSFDVNTLKSISYYSKKPYFKSIINSLGTTELAKFIKALGQETKRNQKCLFQLLLTHVPNYKVLCVIYENCEHPPAFDLSLVINYLSKLPQEEQSKIKNECNQTQFAQLVIEKTIVQYAIKNKLSPSAAKKFIHLGVLGYLCGKEIAQLTRVGSLRGLITENYISNEVLLQLESELQIETVTGGFLNVSSQLIKTVSDYFLGHLPDRLFNFLYKEVSKIAPSLAEQIAFSYFRINKVLWDQIFEIVFESSDEDFKQWFVLISLNYTGQKELAQQLSELQSMLAAPTPLDYQSLIKMKSKIDIGIQNAPKLNEYLTLELTNLALKLEKQYSDAVNTVLLNLVEQTFAQCSYLISGFSSDYSDSYTEAAVKESERSKLVQLSEVKSILTREEFISGVGALGKQVEYEGLARLVSRLETEVKAGALKQLETLSRGNRVLEQIRTKISQLKSNLNNLVVTAQTPTELSGLKKELDDLLYANSSLQNALITLGMTEIPKNISSEVDAFKMSMEQLETRYAISFKHNSELIQQLIHNISDMYVSFDTLDSIEEIDSLSALYLKQLDRFRSSDAVQLINQFFKKDTIPEIGEAIELKKVRVIKEAESKKATCRVANSFETLLDKFKIEQRIAYLSSLVVSRVKDNETPGHQQALSKLSHDLVIAQIKLTNPQDKRPFKIKFMDFFKRCEYAGKMAAPFLNGEREIQSAVFYLFSAISKLEGFINPPTAKDRPFFNKEQEPINLSDLFESEKENRATSIATA
;
A
#
# COMPACT_ATOMS: atom_id res chain seq x y z
N MET A 1 -7.69 60.06 11.84
CA MET A 1 -7.79 58.72 11.21
C MET A 1 -8.59 57.86 12.18
N PRO A 2 -9.73 57.27 11.77
CA PRO A 2 -10.77 56.87 12.69
C PRO A 2 -10.41 55.61 13.48
N SER A 3 -10.48 55.78 14.79
CA SER A 3 -10.49 54.81 15.86
C SER A 3 -11.87 54.12 15.92
N SER A 4 -11.95 52.86 15.51
CA SER A 4 -13.03 51.94 15.93
C SER A 4 -12.64 50.48 15.62
N LEU A 5 -11.81 49.90 16.48
CA LEU A 5 -11.76 48.45 16.64
C LEU A 5 -12.11 48.19 18.10
N ASN A 6 -13.20 47.45 18.31
CA ASN A 6 -13.66 47.06 19.64
C ASN A 6 -12.52 46.36 20.39
N PRO A 7 -12.34 46.60 21.70
CA PRO A 7 -11.39 45.84 22.50
C PRO A 7 -11.76 44.36 22.41
N LEU A 8 -10.81 43.53 21.96
CA LEU A 8 -10.98 42.09 21.87
C LEU A 8 -11.22 41.55 23.28
N THR A 9 -12.37 40.90 23.49
CA THR A 9 -12.69 40.22 24.74
C THR A 9 -11.58 39.20 25.03
N PRO A 10 -10.96 39.22 26.22
CA PRO A 10 -9.95 38.22 26.58
C PRO A 10 -10.58 36.83 26.45
N LEU A 11 -9.86 35.91 25.79
CA LEU A 11 -10.39 34.59 25.43
C LEU A 11 -10.80 33.75 26.67
N PHE A 12 -10.35 34.13 27.88
CA PHE A 12 -10.58 33.39 29.11
C PHE A 12 -10.90 34.30 30.31
N PRO A 13 -11.76 33.86 31.25
CA PRO A 13 -11.97 34.54 32.52
C PRO A 13 -10.72 34.47 33.42
N GLU A 14 -10.43 35.53 34.16
CA GLU A 14 -9.22 35.62 35.01
C GLU A 14 -9.17 34.59 36.16
N LYS A 15 -10.32 34.04 36.58
CA LYS A 15 -10.43 33.01 37.64
C LYS A 15 -11.64 32.10 37.43
N GLY A 16 -11.45 30.78 37.60
CA GLY A 16 -12.50 29.76 37.63
C GLY A 16 -12.28 28.60 36.63
N PRO A 17 -12.92 27.44 36.83
CA PRO A 17 -12.89 26.34 35.85
C PRO A 17 -13.63 26.75 34.57
N ILE A 18 -13.05 26.45 33.41
CA ILE A 18 -13.67 26.70 32.11
C ILE A 18 -14.45 25.46 31.71
N THR A 19 -15.74 25.61 31.44
CA THR A 19 -16.60 24.56 30.86
C THR A 19 -16.84 24.89 29.40
N ILE A 20 -16.46 23.98 28.50
CA ILE A 20 -16.64 24.14 27.05
C ILE A 20 -17.66 23.11 26.58
N GLU A 21 -18.78 23.56 26.00
CA GLU A 21 -19.74 22.70 25.30
C GLU A 21 -19.28 22.49 23.86
N GLN A 22 -19.17 21.23 23.44
CA GLN A 22 -18.55 20.84 22.17
C GLN A 22 -19.61 20.81 21.04
N GLY A 23 -19.41 21.60 19.98
CA GLY A 23 -20.16 21.60 18.72
C GLY A 23 -19.42 20.89 17.58
N ASN A 24 -19.88 21.08 16.33
CA ASN A 24 -19.36 20.37 15.15
C ASN A 24 -18.10 21.04 14.57
N THR A 25 -17.00 20.28 14.47
CA THR A 25 -15.75 20.53 13.70
C THR A 25 -14.93 21.82 13.96
N GLY A 26 -15.48 22.83 14.63
CA GLY A 26 -14.77 24.07 15.00
C GLY A 26 -14.09 24.04 16.37
N ASP A 27 -14.57 23.20 17.31
CA ASP A 27 -14.12 23.23 18.71
C ASP A 27 -12.78 22.54 18.97
N CYS A 28 -12.33 21.71 18.04
CA CYS A 28 -10.98 21.14 18.05
C CYS A 28 -9.88 22.22 17.88
N TYR A 29 -10.20 23.37 17.27
CA TYR A 29 -9.29 24.50 17.13
C TYR A 29 -9.08 25.26 18.46
N LEU A 30 -10.16 25.45 19.23
CA LEU A 30 -10.08 26.07 20.55
C LEU A 30 -9.27 25.18 21.50
N LEU A 31 -9.49 23.87 21.48
CA LEU A 31 -8.73 22.90 22.28
C LEU A 31 -7.26 22.82 21.88
N ALA A 32 -6.93 22.84 20.58
CA ALA A 32 -5.53 22.88 20.12
C ALA A 32 -4.85 24.22 20.47
N SER A 33 -5.58 25.34 20.38
CA SER A 33 -5.09 26.66 20.80
C SER A 33 -4.88 26.73 22.31
N LEU A 34 -5.80 26.15 23.09
CA LEU A 34 -5.69 25.98 24.53
C LEU A 34 -4.50 25.10 24.91
N ASP A 35 -4.28 23.98 24.22
CA ASP A 35 -3.15 23.09 24.43
C ASP A 35 -1.80 23.79 24.16
N ILE A 36 -1.70 24.56 23.06
CA ILE A 36 -0.52 25.39 22.76
C ILE A 36 -0.24 26.44 23.85
N ILE A 37 -1.32 27.02 24.40
CA ILE A 37 -1.24 28.10 25.38
C ILE A 37 -0.95 27.54 26.78
N LEU A 38 -1.54 26.40 27.16
CA LEU A 38 -1.57 25.88 28.53
C LEU A 38 -0.57 24.75 28.80
N ASN A 39 -0.16 23.95 27.80
CA ASN A 39 0.76 22.84 28.01
C ASN A 39 2.19 23.19 27.58
N GLU A 40 3.16 23.05 28.48
CA GLU A 40 4.57 23.36 28.22
C GLU A 40 5.32 22.27 27.41
N ASP A 41 4.83 21.03 27.41
CA ASP A 41 5.53 19.88 26.83
C ASP A 41 4.63 19.19 25.79
N PRO A 42 4.73 19.54 24.47
CA PRO A 42 5.99 19.59 23.72
C PRO A 42 6.11 20.83 22.81
N ASN A 43 6.16 22.03 23.39
CA ASN A 43 6.34 23.28 22.63
C ASN A 43 7.79 23.39 22.12
N THR A 44 8.09 22.97 20.89
CA THR A 44 9.41 23.23 20.31
C THR A 44 9.45 24.64 19.72
N ARG A 45 10.30 25.52 20.30
CA ARG A 45 10.64 26.82 19.69
C ARG A 45 11.62 26.69 18.52
N ASN A 46 12.08 25.48 18.21
CA ASN A 46 13.09 25.24 17.21
C ASN A 46 12.43 25.16 15.82
N ILE A 47 12.43 26.30 15.13
CA ILE A 47 11.81 26.45 13.82
C ILE A 47 12.43 25.50 12.76
N ASP A 48 13.74 25.27 12.81
CA ASP A 48 14.42 24.39 11.85
C ASP A 48 13.97 22.94 12.03
N LYS A 49 13.70 22.53 13.28
CA LYS A 49 13.15 21.21 13.59
C LYS A 49 11.73 21.05 13.07
N ILE A 50 10.90 22.09 13.18
CA ILE A 50 9.56 22.12 12.60
C ILE A 50 9.61 22.05 11.07
N CYS A 51 10.54 22.78 10.43
CA CYS A 51 10.73 22.71 9.00
C CYS A 51 11.06 21.29 8.55
N LYS A 52 12.02 20.65 9.20
CA LYS A 52 12.40 19.26 8.93
C LYS A 52 11.25 18.30 9.16
N PHE A 53 10.52 18.44 10.27
CA PHE A 53 9.36 17.60 10.58
C PHE A 53 8.27 17.74 9.51
N LYS A 54 7.90 18.96 9.10
CA LYS A 54 6.89 19.20 8.06
C LYS A 54 7.34 18.69 6.69
N GLY A 55 8.65 18.63 6.43
CA GLY A 55 9.21 17.97 5.24
C GLY A 55 9.09 16.44 5.27
N ILE A 56 9.15 15.83 6.46
CA ILE A 56 8.96 14.37 6.64
C ILE A 56 7.48 14.00 6.63
N ALA A 57 6.65 14.77 7.34
CA ALA A 57 5.23 14.52 7.62
C ALA A 57 4.37 15.66 7.06
N SER A 58 4.30 15.77 5.73
CA SER A 58 3.67 16.91 5.04
C SER A 58 2.15 17.01 5.27
N ASP A 59 1.51 15.89 5.53
CA ASP A 59 0.07 15.72 5.78
C ASP A 59 -0.34 16.07 7.22
N VAL A 60 0.61 16.09 8.16
CA VAL A 60 0.33 16.41 9.56
C VAL A 60 -0.07 17.88 9.73
N SER A 61 -1.19 18.09 10.43
CA SER A 61 -1.67 19.43 10.78
C SER A 61 -0.82 20.02 11.90
N LEU A 62 0.01 20.99 11.54
CA LEU A 62 0.82 21.78 12.46
C LEU A 62 0.18 23.15 12.65
N PHE A 63 0.23 23.65 13.87
CA PHE A 63 -0.26 24.97 14.25
C PHE A 63 0.89 25.78 14.85
N VAL A 64 0.91 27.06 14.59
CA VAL A 64 1.84 28.02 15.16
C VAL A 64 1.05 29.12 15.85
N SER A 65 1.30 29.30 17.14
CA SER A 65 0.86 30.46 17.89
C SER A 65 1.96 31.53 17.81
N ILE A 66 1.62 32.71 17.32
CA ILE A 66 2.52 33.86 17.22
C ILE A 66 1.89 35.07 17.90
N ASP A 67 2.72 36.00 18.37
CA ASP A 67 2.26 37.30 18.84
C ASP A 67 1.71 38.09 17.64
N TRP A 68 0.47 38.57 17.77
CA TRP A 68 -0.30 39.18 16.69
C TRP A 68 -0.79 40.57 17.06
N GLY A 69 -0.46 41.56 16.23
CA GLY A 69 -0.81 42.96 16.46
C GLY A 69 0.05 43.64 17.54
N THR A 70 -0.22 44.93 17.77
CA THR A 70 0.55 45.78 18.71
C THR A 70 0.12 45.64 20.17
N GLU A 71 -1.04 45.00 20.43
CA GLU A 71 -1.64 44.90 21.77
C GLU A 71 -1.29 43.59 22.52
N GLY A 72 -0.34 42.80 22.00
CA GLY A 72 0.24 41.67 22.75
C GLY A 72 -0.62 40.40 22.84
N GLY A 73 -1.64 40.24 22.00
CA GLY A 73 -2.43 39.00 21.91
C GLY A 73 -1.71 37.91 21.11
N ARG A 74 -1.83 36.64 21.53
CA ARG A 74 -1.36 35.48 20.74
C ARG A 74 -2.45 34.99 19.80
N HIS A 75 -2.09 34.70 18.55
CA HIS A 75 -3.00 34.14 17.55
C HIS A 75 -2.45 32.80 17.03
N ALA A 76 -3.31 31.79 16.91
CA ALA A 76 -2.95 30.47 16.40
C ALA A 76 -3.30 30.34 14.92
N LEU A 77 -2.34 29.93 14.10
CA LEU A 77 -2.47 29.75 12.67
C LEU A 77 -2.08 28.33 12.29
N ARG A 78 -2.73 27.73 11.29
CA ARG A 78 -2.34 26.43 10.76
C ARG A 78 -1.20 26.59 9.75
N LEU A 79 -0.12 25.85 9.94
CA LEU A 79 0.98 25.78 8.98
C LEU A 79 0.58 24.86 7.81
N LYS A 80 0.18 25.47 6.69
CA LYS A 80 -0.20 24.74 5.47
C LYS A 80 1.00 24.12 4.79
N LYS A 81 2.00 24.95 4.46
CA LYS A 81 3.24 24.51 3.80
C LYS A 81 4.40 25.44 4.14
N ILE A 82 5.61 24.93 3.91
CA ILE A 82 6.85 25.70 3.96
C ILE A 82 7.38 25.74 2.53
N GLN A 83 7.68 26.92 2.02
CA GLN A 83 8.13 27.10 0.64
C GLN A 83 9.46 27.87 0.60
N PRO A 84 10.39 27.54 -0.31
CA PRO A 84 11.63 28.29 -0.46
C PRO A 84 11.34 29.76 -0.80
N ASP A 85 12.15 30.68 -0.29
CA ASP A 85 12.03 32.12 -0.57
C ASP A 85 12.85 32.59 -1.78
N GLY A 86 13.58 31.67 -2.42
CA GLY A 86 14.49 31.95 -3.55
C GLY A 86 15.86 32.52 -3.15
N LYS A 87 16.08 32.83 -1.87
CA LYS A 87 17.34 33.36 -1.32
C LYS A 87 18.09 32.35 -0.45
N GLY A 88 17.60 31.11 -0.40
CA GLY A 88 18.17 30.04 0.42
C GLY A 88 17.54 29.91 1.81
N ASP A 89 16.46 30.63 2.10
CA ASP A 89 15.66 30.48 3.31
C ASP A 89 14.22 30.04 2.96
N PHE A 90 13.30 30.08 3.93
CA PHE A 90 11.95 29.57 3.78
C PHE A 90 10.88 30.55 4.26
N ASN A 91 9.74 30.54 3.57
CA ASN A 91 8.51 31.21 3.95
C ASN A 91 7.48 30.20 4.49
N PHE A 92 6.78 30.60 5.53
CA PHE A 92 5.69 29.88 6.17
C PHE A 92 4.38 30.34 5.55
N VAL A 93 3.67 29.43 4.90
CA VAL A 93 2.30 29.68 4.43
C VAL A 93 1.35 29.27 5.55
N LEU A 94 0.82 30.27 6.23
CA LEU A 94 -0.06 30.13 7.36
C LEU A 94 -1.50 30.38 6.93
N VAL A 95 -2.41 29.58 7.47
CA VAL A 95 -3.84 29.67 7.18
C VAL A 95 -4.56 29.98 8.47
N ASN A 96 -5.42 30.99 8.42
CA ASN A 96 -6.29 31.32 9.53
C ASN A 96 -7.35 30.21 9.67
N PRO A 97 -7.45 29.51 10.81
CA PRO A 97 -8.37 28.38 10.92
C PRO A 97 -9.85 28.78 10.87
N TRP A 98 -10.16 30.04 11.17
CA TRP A 98 -11.50 30.64 11.02
C TRP A 98 -11.84 30.95 9.55
N ASN A 99 -10.82 31.06 8.69
CA ASN A 99 -10.97 31.28 7.26
C ASN A 99 -9.93 30.47 6.47
N ASN A 100 -10.26 29.20 6.21
CA ASN A 100 -9.37 28.27 5.52
C ASN A 100 -9.05 28.65 4.06
N GLN A 101 -9.75 29.64 3.48
CA GLN A 101 -9.51 30.12 2.12
C GLN A 101 -8.38 31.15 2.05
N LYS A 102 -8.05 31.81 3.17
CA LYS A 102 -7.02 32.84 3.20
C LYS A 102 -5.67 32.26 3.61
N GLU A 103 -4.69 32.41 2.73
CA GLU A 103 -3.29 32.08 2.96
C GLU A 103 -2.49 33.37 3.17
N ASP A 104 -1.82 33.46 4.30
CA ASP A 104 -0.89 34.53 4.61
C ASP A 104 0.55 33.96 4.61
N VAL A 105 1.47 34.65 3.94
CA VAL A 105 2.86 34.22 3.78
C VAL A 105 3.75 35.02 4.71
N PHE A 106 4.47 34.33 5.61
CA PHE A 106 5.39 34.94 6.57
C PHE A 106 6.81 34.47 6.29
N SER A 107 7.78 35.39 6.28
CA SER A 107 9.19 35.00 6.28
C SER A 107 9.57 34.32 7.60
N LYS A 108 10.59 33.46 7.57
CA LYS A 108 11.17 32.88 8.79
C LYS A 108 11.50 33.94 9.84
N GLU A 109 12.07 35.07 9.42
CA GLU A 109 12.41 36.19 10.30
C GLU A 109 11.17 36.79 10.97
N ASN A 110 10.08 36.99 10.22
CA ASN A 110 8.83 37.51 10.76
C ASN A 110 8.22 36.55 11.78
N VAL A 111 8.21 35.25 11.47
CA VAL A 111 7.70 34.22 12.41
C VAL A 111 8.53 34.19 13.69
N LEU A 112 9.86 34.31 13.59
CA LEU A 112 10.76 34.32 14.76
C LEU A 112 10.57 35.56 15.64
N LYS A 113 10.39 36.74 15.04
CA LYS A 113 10.13 38.00 15.78
C LYS A 113 8.82 37.96 16.57
N SER A 114 7.85 37.15 16.13
CA SER A 114 6.56 36.99 16.81
C SER A 114 6.53 35.85 17.84
N HIS A 115 7.69 35.46 18.40
CA HIS A 115 7.82 34.47 19.48
C HIS A 115 6.98 33.20 19.28
N PRO A 116 7.29 32.38 18.26
CA PRO A 116 6.42 31.31 17.82
C PRO A 116 6.41 30.14 18.81
N LYS A 117 5.22 29.59 19.05
CA LYS A 117 5.01 28.30 19.72
C LYS A 117 4.32 27.37 18.75
N PHE A 118 4.86 26.17 18.53
CA PHE A 118 4.29 25.21 17.61
C PHE A 118 3.62 24.07 18.37
N ALA A 119 2.43 23.67 17.92
CA ALA A 119 1.85 22.38 18.26
C ALA A 119 1.41 21.62 17.02
N TYR A 120 1.08 20.37 17.22
CA TYR A 120 0.54 19.47 16.23
C TYR A 120 -0.84 19.00 16.72
N TYR A 121 -1.73 18.68 15.79
CA TYR A 121 -3.05 18.16 16.12
C TYR A 121 -3.28 16.84 15.39
N TYR A 122 -3.86 15.87 16.10
CA TYR A 122 -4.33 14.60 15.54
C TYR A 122 -5.80 14.41 15.88
N ALA A 123 -6.60 14.00 14.89
CA ALA A 123 -8.01 13.68 15.08
C ALA A 123 -8.21 12.30 15.74
N ASN A 124 -7.22 11.40 15.62
CA ASN A 124 -7.28 10.04 16.15
C ASN A 124 -6.17 9.82 17.19
N GLY A 125 -6.54 9.36 18.39
CA GLY A 125 -5.62 9.13 19.51
C GLY A 125 -4.57 8.04 19.26
N GLN A 126 -4.75 7.19 18.23
CA GLN A 126 -3.80 6.13 17.87
C GLN A 126 -2.60 6.63 17.04
N GLU A 127 -2.67 7.80 16.38
CA GLU A 127 -1.60 8.35 15.50
C GLU A 127 -0.54 9.17 16.26
N GLN A 128 -0.39 8.95 17.57
CA GLN A 128 0.33 9.87 18.44
C GLN A 128 1.83 9.60 18.50
N THR A 129 2.27 8.35 18.57
CA THR A 129 3.59 8.03 19.12
C THR A 129 4.75 8.36 18.18
N LEU A 130 4.63 8.07 16.87
CA LEU A 130 5.67 8.30 15.87
C LEU A 130 5.95 9.79 15.70
N ASN A 131 4.90 10.58 15.48
CA ASN A 131 5.05 12.00 15.23
C ASN A 131 5.50 12.74 16.50
N VAL A 132 4.97 12.38 17.69
CA VAL A 132 5.48 12.87 18.98
C VAL A 132 6.97 12.56 19.13
N ALA A 133 7.37 11.32 18.85
CA ALA A 133 8.75 10.90 18.96
C ALA A 133 9.67 11.64 17.97
N LEU A 134 9.23 11.88 16.73
CA LEU A 134 9.97 12.69 15.75
C LEU A 134 10.12 14.14 16.23
N LEU A 135 9.03 14.75 16.72
CA LEU A 135 9.04 16.09 17.28
C LEU A 135 9.80 16.21 18.60
N LYS A 136 10.04 15.12 19.34
CA LYS A 136 10.94 15.08 20.50
C LYS A 136 12.39 14.74 20.13
N SER A 137 12.64 14.18 18.95
CA SER A 137 13.97 13.74 18.49
C SER A 137 14.92 14.89 18.17
N LYS A 138 16.24 14.64 18.17
CA LYS A 138 17.24 15.65 17.79
C LYS A 138 17.23 15.88 16.27
N SER A 139 17.73 17.05 15.83
CA SER A 139 17.73 17.45 14.41
C SER A 139 18.41 16.42 13.48
N ASN A 140 19.51 15.80 13.93
CA ASN A 140 20.22 14.76 13.19
C ASN A 140 19.41 13.47 12.94
N VAL A 141 18.42 13.18 13.79
CA VAL A 141 17.47 12.08 13.56
C VAL A 141 16.58 12.44 12.39
N LEU A 142 16.00 13.65 12.40
CA LEU A 142 15.16 14.14 11.31
C LEU A 142 15.91 14.18 9.98
N ASP A 143 17.18 14.61 9.97
CA ASP A 143 18.02 14.59 8.77
C ASP A 143 18.14 13.20 8.15
N SER A 144 18.15 12.16 8.99
CA SER A 144 18.22 10.77 8.50
C SER A 144 16.91 10.32 7.85
N PHE A 145 15.77 10.82 8.34
CA PHE A 145 14.45 10.57 7.73
C PHE A 145 14.27 11.33 6.42
N ILE A 146 14.77 12.56 6.33
CA ILE A 146 14.80 13.33 5.08
C ILE A 146 15.66 12.61 4.04
N ALA A 147 16.84 12.12 4.44
CA ALA A 147 17.72 11.34 3.56
C ALA A 147 17.13 9.97 3.15
N ASN A 148 16.13 9.47 3.88
CA ASN A 148 15.51 8.17 3.64
C ASN A 148 13.96 8.27 3.65
N PRO A 149 13.35 8.84 2.59
CA PRO A 149 11.92 9.14 2.56
C PRO A 149 10.99 7.92 2.75
N TYR A 150 11.49 6.70 2.46
CA TYR A 150 10.73 5.46 2.63
C TYR A 150 10.46 5.11 4.09
N LEU A 151 11.23 5.64 5.04
CA LEU A 151 11.09 5.30 6.46
C LEU A 151 9.78 5.80 7.05
N TYR A 152 9.36 7.03 6.73
CA TYR A 152 8.17 7.62 7.36
C TYR A 152 6.87 6.87 7.00
N PRO A 153 6.57 6.59 5.71
CA PRO A 153 5.38 5.79 5.35
C PRO A 153 5.40 4.39 5.96
N MET A 154 6.58 3.76 6.00
CA MET A 154 6.76 2.44 6.60
C MET A 154 6.45 2.44 8.11
N LEU A 155 7.03 3.38 8.87
CA LEU A 155 6.76 3.48 10.31
C LEU A 155 5.31 3.87 10.59
N LYS A 156 4.72 4.74 9.76
CA LYS A 156 3.30 5.10 9.86
C LYS A 156 2.40 3.88 9.66
N ASN A 157 2.71 3.01 8.70
CA ASN A 157 1.97 1.75 8.51
C ASN A 157 2.11 0.83 9.74
N LEU A 158 3.29 0.72 10.35
CA LEU A 158 3.47 -0.04 11.59
C LEU A 158 2.69 0.56 12.77
N GLU A 159 2.63 1.88 12.88
CA GLU A 159 1.83 2.56 13.92
C GLU A 159 0.33 2.26 13.78
N LEU A 160 -0.19 2.27 12.55
CA LEU A 160 -1.56 1.87 12.26
C LEU A 160 -1.84 0.40 12.61
N ASN A 161 -0.81 -0.44 12.67
CA ASN A 161 -0.87 -1.84 13.11
C ASN A 161 -0.54 -2.00 14.62
N GLY A 162 -0.55 -0.92 15.40
CA GLY A 162 -0.41 -0.96 16.86
C GLY A 162 1.03 -0.92 17.39
N VAL A 163 2.02 -0.61 16.56
CA VAL A 163 3.42 -0.42 17.02
C VAL A 163 3.59 1.01 17.56
N SER A 164 4.00 1.13 18.82
CA SER A 164 4.34 2.42 19.41
C SER A 164 5.81 2.79 19.19
N PHE A 165 6.06 4.09 19.01
CA PHE A 165 7.38 4.64 18.75
C PHE A 165 7.82 5.60 19.86
N ASP A 166 9.07 5.45 20.30
CA ASP A 166 9.71 6.40 21.20
C ASP A 166 10.97 7.02 20.56
N VAL A 167 11.52 8.03 21.23
CA VAL A 167 12.70 8.76 20.75
C VAL A 167 13.93 7.83 20.60
N ASN A 168 14.03 6.76 21.39
CA ASN A 168 15.15 5.83 21.32
C ASN A 168 15.07 4.92 20.09
N THR A 169 13.87 4.43 19.78
CA THR A 169 13.55 3.67 18.57
C THR A 169 13.93 4.48 17.33
N LEU A 170 13.51 5.75 17.26
CA LEU A 170 13.85 6.61 16.12
C LEU A 170 15.35 6.92 16.03
N LYS A 171 16.05 7.09 17.16
CA LYS A 171 17.51 7.22 17.16
C LYS A 171 18.20 5.98 16.60
N SER A 172 17.73 4.79 16.95
CA SER A 172 18.28 3.54 16.45
C SER A 172 18.01 3.37 14.96
N ILE A 173 16.79 3.65 14.48
CA ILE A 173 16.44 3.65 13.05
C ILE A 173 17.29 4.67 12.29
N SER A 174 17.42 5.89 12.79
CA SER A 174 18.28 6.92 12.20
C SER A 174 19.75 6.50 12.12
N TYR A 175 20.26 5.79 13.13
CA TYR A 175 21.62 5.29 13.11
C TYR A 175 21.81 4.21 12.03
N TYR A 176 20.90 3.21 11.99
CA TYR A 176 21.04 2.06 11.10
C TYR A 176 20.64 2.36 9.65
N SER A 177 19.72 3.28 9.41
CA SER A 177 19.33 3.73 8.05
C SER A 177 20.49 4.30 7.22
N LYS A 178 21.58 4.70 7.87
CA LYS A 178 22.83 5.13 7.20
C LYS A 178 23.65 3.95 6.66
N LYS A 179 23.30 2.71 7.02
CA LYS A 179 23.96 1.50 6.53
C LYS A 179 23.33 1.07 5.20
N PRO A 180 24.13 0.76 4.18
CA PRO A 180 23.61 0.47 2.83
C PRO A 180 22.64 -0.72 2.80
N TYR A 181 22.81 -1.66 3.72
CA TYR A 181 22.00 -2.88 3.81
C TYR A 181 20.74 -2.75 4.68
N PHE A 182 20.53 -1.65 5.40
CA PHE A 182 19.37 -1.51 6.31
C PHE A 182 18.04 -1.53 5.56
N LYS A 183 17.99 -0.92 4.36
CA LYS A 183 16.82 -0.99 3.48
C LYS A 183 16.54 -2.43 3.02
N SER A 184 17.59 -3.21 2.72
CA SER A 184 17.45 -4.62 2.34
C SER A 184 16.90 -5.46 3.49
N ILE A 185 17.39 -5.22 4.72
CA ILE A 185 16.85 -5.85 5.94
C ILE A 185 15.37 -5.55 6.07
N ILE A 186 14.96 -4.28 6.00
CA ILE A 186 13.55 -3.91 6.14
C ILE A 186 12.69 -4.61 5.09
N ASN A 187 13.14 -4.60 3.83
CA ASN A 187 12.38 -5.18 2.71
C ASN A 187 12.30 -6.72 2.77
N SER A 188 13.19 -7.39 3.52
CA SER A 188 13.17 -8.84 3.67
C SER A 188 12.19 -9.33 4.74
N LEU A 189 11.66 -8.42 5.58
CA LEU A 189 10.75 -8.73 6.68
C LEU A 189 9.29 -8.50 6.31
N GLY A 190 8.41 -9.42 6.71
CA GLY A 190 6.96 -9.18 6.70
C GLY A 190 6.53 -8.16 7.77
N THR A 191 5.30 -7.64 7.72
CA THR A 191 4.81 -6.61 8.66
C THR A 191 4.94 -7.01 10.13
N THR A 192 4.59 -8.26 10.48
CA THR A 192 4.69 -8.77 11.86
C THR A 192 6.14 -8.94 12.32
N GLU A 193 7.01 -9.40 11.43
CA GLU A 193 8.44 -9.55 11.67
C GLU A 193 9.11 -8.19 11.86
N LEU A 194 8.78 -7.23 10.99
CA LEU A 194 9.26 -5.86 11.07
C LEU A 194 8.81 -5.18 12.37
N ALA A 195 7.57 -5.38 12.80
CA ALA A 195 7.07 -4.88 14.08
C ALA A 195 7.88 -5.43 15.27
N LYS A 196 8.16 -6.75 15.30
CA LYS A 196 9.01 -7.39 16.32
C LYS A 196 10.42 -6.80 16.31
N PHE A 197 11.02 -6.68 15.12
CA PHE A 197 12.37 -6.13 14.94
C PHE A 197 12.48 -4.69 15.44
N ILE A 198 11.55 -3.82 15.03
CA ILE A 198 11.55 -2.40 15.40
C ILE A 198 11.37 -2.21 16.91
N LYS A 199 10.49 -3.01 17.54
CA LYS A 199 10.32 -3.01 19.00
C LYS A 199 11.61 -3.39 19.72
N ALA A 200 12.31 -4.42 19.24
CA ALA A 200 13.60 -4.84 19.80
C ALA A 200 14.70 -3.78 19.59
N LEU A 201 14.68 -3.11 18.44
CA LEU A 201 15.61 -2.03 18.10
C LEU A 201 15.48 -0.81 19.03
N GLY A 202 14.27 -0.55 19.53
CA GLY A 202 13.99 0.51 20.51
C GLY A 202 14.56 0.24 21.91
N GLN A 203 14.67 -1.04 22.27
CA GLN A 203 15.21 -1.47 23.57
C GLN A 203 16.74 -1.50 23.59
N GLU A 204 17.38 -1.55 22.41
CA GLU A 204 18.83 -1.62 22.31
C GLU A 204 19.48 -0.22 22.43
N THR A 205 20.44 -0.13 23.35
CA THR A 205 21.19 1.10 23.62
C THR A 205 22.51 1.16 22.85
N LYS A 206 23.06 -0.01 22.50
CA LYS A 206 24.32 -0.16 21.77
C LYS A 206 24.06 -0.15 20.27
N ARG A 207 24.47 0.95 19.62
CA ARG A 207 24.27 1.16 18.18
C ARG A 207 25.52 0.78 17.41
N ASN A 208 25.63 -0.49 17.06
CA ASN A 208 26.67 -1.01 16.17
C ASN A 208 26.13 -2.19 15.34
N GLN A 209 26.88 -2.61 14.32
CA GLN A 209 26.49 -3.69 13.41
C GLN A 209 26.29 -5.03 14.13
N LYS A 210 27.14 -5.34 15.12
CA LYS A 210 27.01 -6.56 15.92
C LYS A 210 25.67 -6.63 16.66
N CYS A 211 25.26 -5.56 17.31
CA CYS A 211 23.97 -5.49 17.99
C CYS A 211 22.80 -5.61 17.01
N LEU A 212 22.89 -4.99 15.82
CA LEU A 212 21.84 -5.11 14.81
C LEU A 212 21.61 -6.57 14.38
N PHE A 213 22.70 -7.26 14.03
CA PHE A 213 22.64 -8.66 13.59
C PHE A 213 22.22 -9.59 14.73
N GLN A 214 22.67 -9.32 15.96
CA GLN A 214 22.18 -10.03 17.14
C GLN A 214 20.65 -9.89 17.30
N LEU A 215 20.11 -8.67 17.20
CA LEU A 215 18.67 -8.44 17.32
C LEU A 215 17.88 -9.17 16.22
N LEU A 216 18.37 -9.13 14.99
CA LEU A 216 17.77 -9.85 13.87
C LEU A 216 17.73 -11.36 14.13
N LEU A 217 18.87 -11.95 14.48
CA LEU A 217 18.96 -13.39 14.76
C LEU A 217 18.16 -13.83 15.99
N THR A 218 17.89 -12.92 16.94
CA THR A 218 17.17 -13.26 18.18
C THR A 218 15.66 -13.10 18.02
N HIS A 219 15.20 -12.07 17.29
CA HIS A 219 13.77 -11.71 17.25
C HIS A 219 13.09 -12.04 15.93
N VAL A 220 13.87 -12.15 14.84
CA VAL A 220 13.36 -12.37 13.49
C VAL A 220 14.29 -13.29 12.68
N PRO A 221 14.56 -14.51 13.17
CA PRO A 221 15.44 -15.43 12.48
C PRO A 221 14.70 -16.07 11.30
N ASN A 222 15.03 -15.63 10.08
CA ASN A 222 14.56 -16.28 8.86
C ASN A 222 15.68 -16.37 7.82
N TYR A 223 15.46 -17.19 6.79
CA TYR A 223 16.43 -17.40 5.71
C TYR A 223 16.91 -16.10 5.06
N LYS A 224 15.99 -15.19 4.72
CA LYS A 224 16.33 -13.94 4.02
C LYS A 224 17.20 -13.04 4.90
N VAL A 225 16.92 -12.99 6.21
CA VAL A 225 17.75 -12.28 7.18
C VAL A 225 19.15 -12.88 7.24
N LEU A 226 19.27 -14.20 7.24
CA LEU A 226 20.58 -14.87 7.19
C LEU A 226 21.34 -14.51 5.91
N CYS A 227 20.71 -14.56 4.74
CA CYS A 227 21.32 -14.11 3.49
C CYS A 227 21.86 -12.68 3.59
N VAL A 228 21.03 -11.74 4.08
CA VAL A 228 21.44 -10.32 4.21
C VAL A 228 22.60 -10.16 5.20
N ILE A 229 22.62 -10.90 6.31
CA ILE A 229 23.74 -10.89 7.26
C ILE A 229 25.02 -11.38 6.56
N TYR A 230 24.97 -12.51 5.85
CA TYR A 230 26.14 -13.07 5.17
C TYR A 230 26.63 -12.17 4.03
N GLU A 231 25.73 -11.63 3.21
CA GLU A 231 26.05 -10.69 2.14
C GLU A 231 26.82 -9.46 2.64
N ASN A 232 26.43 -8.94 3.81
CA ASN A 232 26.89 -7.64 4.32
C ASN A 232 27.87 -7.74 5.50
N CYS A 233 28.29 -8.96 5.87
CA CYS A 233 29.39 -9.20 6.79
C CYS A 233 30.74 -9.13 6.06
N GLU A 234 31.11 -7.96 5.57
CA GLU A 234 32.29 -7.83 4.70
C GLU A 234 33.62 -8.07 5.45
N HIS A 235 33.76 -7.63 6.72
CA HIS A 235 35.02 -7.76 7.47
C HIS A 235 34.86 -7.99 8.99
N PRO A 236 35.54 -9.00 9.59
CA PRO A 236 35.84 -9.01 11.02
C PRO A 236 36.69 -7.76 11.37
N PRO A 237 36.40 -7.02 12.45
CA PRO A 237 35.67 -7.44 13.65
C PRO A 237 34.20 -7.01 13.72
N ALA A 238 33.57 -6.57 12.63
CA ALA A 238 32.25 -5.93 12.67
C ALA A 238 31.11 -6.86 13.15
N PHE A 239 31.16 -8.14 12.78
CA PHE A 239 30.35 -9.21 13.34
C PHE A 239 31.05 -10.55 13.13
N ASP A 240 31.21 -11.32 14.21
CA ASP A 240 31.78 -12.66 14.11
C ASP A 240 30.67 -13.62 13.68
N LEU A 241 30.70 -14.03 12.40
CA LEU A 241 29.73 -14.97 11.86
C LEU A 241 29.69 -16.29 12.63
N SER A 242 30.76 -16.66 13.36
CA SER A 242 30.74 -17.86 14.22
C SER A 242 29.70 -17.82 15.35
N LEU A 243 29.17 -16.63 15.66
CA LEU A 243 28.10 -16.46 16.64
C LEU A 243 26.71 -16.77 16.08
N VAL A 244 26.53 -16.86 14.76
CA VAL A 244 25.22 -17.13 14.14
C VAL A 244 24.60 -18.40 14.72
N ILE A 245 25.38 -19.46 14.82
CA ILE A 245 24.92 -20.75 15.38
C ILE A 245 24.52 -20.65 16.85
N ASN A 246 25.22 -19.83 17.65
CA ASN A 246 24.88 -19.63 19.06
C ASN A 246 23.53 -18.91 19.23
N TYR A 247 23.11 -18.11 18.26
CA TYR A 247 21.78 -17.50 18.29
C TYR A 247 20.72 -18.47 17.76
N LEU A 248 20.99 -19.15 16.65
CA LEU A 248 20.07 -20.12 16.07
C LEU A 248 19.78 -21.29 17.03
N SER A 249 20.77 -21.75 17.80
CA SER A 249 20.58 -22.84 18.77
C SER A 249 19.70 -22.48 19.97
N LYS A 250 19.45 -21.19 20.21
CA LYS A 250 18.59 -20.70 21.31
C LYS A 250 17.12 -20.55 20.91
N LEU A 251 16.80 -20.73 19.63
CA LEU A 251 15.44 -20.61 19.12
C LEU A 251 14.59 -21.83 19.54
N PRO A 252 13.26 -21.70 19.60
CA PRO A 252 12.37 -22.84 19.73
C PRO A 252 12.63 -23.88 18.62
N GLN A 253 12.50 -25.17 18.95
CA GLN A 253 12.81 -26.28 18.02
C GLN A 253 12.01 -26.21 16.70
N GLU A 254 10.78 -25.71 16.75
CA GLU A 254 9.93 -25.48 15.58
C GLU A 254 10.52 -24.42 14.64
N GLU A 255 10.97 -23.28 15.18
CA GLU A 255 11.62 -22.22 14.40
C GLU A 255 12.96 -22.70 13.82
N GLN A 256 13.75 -23.44 14.60
CA GLN A 256 14.99 -24.05 14.11
C GLN A 256 14.74 -24.96 12.91
N SER A 257 13.72 -25.83 12.99
CA SER A 257 13.39 -26.77 11.93
C SER A 257 12.95 -26.05 10.65
N LYS A 258 12.15 -24.98 10.79
CA LYS A 258 11.75 -24.13 9.67
C LYS A 258 12.96 -23.49 9.00
N ILE A 259 13.86 -22.88 9.77
CA ILE A 259 15.05 -22.22 9.23
C ILE A 259 16.00 -23.22 8.59
N LYS A 260 16.19 -24.42 9.16
CA LYS A 260 17.01 -25.49 8.57
C LYS A 260 16.51 -25.86 7.19
N ASN A 261 15.20 -26.08 7.05
CA ASN A 261 14.59 -26.41 5.76
C ASN A 261 14.78 -25.29 4.72
N GLU A 262 14.62 -24.03 5.13
CA GLU A 262 14.81 -22.88 4.23
C GLU A 262 16.31 -22.68 3.85
N CYS A 263 17.24 -22.90 4.79
CA CYS A 263 18.68 -22.77 4.56
C CYS A 263 19.29 -23.91 3.74
N ASN A 264 18.60 -25.04 3.63
CA ASN A 264 19.08 -26.21 2.91
C ASN A 264 18.94 -26.06 1.38
N GLN A 265 19.51 -24.97 0.85
CA GLN A 265 19.51 -24.60 -0.56
C GLN A 265 20.94 -24.33 -1.02
N THR A 266 21.26 -24.75 -2.25
CA THR A 266 22.57 -24.59 -2.90
C THR A 266 23.08 -23.15 -2.86
N GLN A 267 22.18 -22.18 -3.12
CA GLN A 267 22.49 -20.74 -3.12
C GLN A 267 22.98 -20.23 -1.76
N PHE A 268 22.36 -20.68 -0.66
CA PHE A 268 22.76 -20.24 0.68
C PHE A 268 24.08 -20.89 1.09
N ALA A 269 24.24 -22.18 0.81
CA ALA A 269 25.50 -22.87 1.06
C ALA A 269 26.67 -22.24 0.28
N GLN A 270 26.45 -21.85 -0.98
CA GLN A 270 27.43 -21.11 -1.78
C GLN A 270 27.79 -19.76 -1.12
N LEU A 271 26.79 -18.96 -0.75
CA LEU A 271 26.98 -17.68 -0.08
C LEU A 271 27.79 -17.83 1.22
N VAL A 272 27.46 -18.84 2.04
CA VAL A 272 28.17 -19.13 3.30
C VAL A 272 29.63 -19.49 3.02
N ILE A 273 29.91 -20.34 2.01
CA ILE A 273 31.27 -20.73 1.63
C ILE A 273 32.05 -19.52 1.13
N GLU A 274 31.50 -18.73 0.20
CA GLU A 274 32.16 -17.54 -0.36
C GLU A 274 32.55 -16.54 0.73
N LYS A 275 31.63 -16.26 1.66
CA LYS A 275 31.91 -15.33 2.78
C LYS A 275 32.86 -15.93 3.79
N THR A 276 32.80 -17.24 4.02
CA THR A 276 33.77 -17.96 4.86
C THR A 276 35.18 -17.84 4.28
N ILE A 277 35.34 -17.96 2.96
CA ILE A 277 36.63 -17.80 2.27
C ILE A 277 37.20 -16.41 2.51
N VAL A 278 36.41 -15.36 2.32
CA VAL A 278 36.85 -13.97 2.54
C VAL A 278 37.27 -13.75 4.00
N GLN A 279 36.46 -14.20 4.96
CA GLN A 279 36.80 -14.04 6.38
C GLN A 279 38.02 -14.86 6.80
N TYR A 280 38.16 -16.07 6.26
CA TYR A 280 39.29 -16.94 6.55
C TYR A 280 40.59 -16.35 5.97
N ALA A 281 40.53 -15.77 4.77
CA ALA A 281 41.63 -15.04 4.16
C ALA A 281 42.11 -13.89 5.06
N ILE A 282 41.19 -13.04 5.52
CA ILE A 282 41.52 -11.90 6.38
C ILE A 282 42.09 -12.36 7.72
N LYS A 283 41.39 -13.27 8.41
CA LYS A 283 41.77 -13.72 9.76
C LYS A 283 43.16 -14.35 9.79
N ASN A 284 43.51 -15.11 8.76
CA ASN A 284 44.78 -15.83 8.68
C ASN A 284 45.82 -15.13 7.80
N LYS A 285 45.53 -13.90 7.31
CA LYS A 285 46.39 -13.13 6.40
C LYS A 285 46.81 -13.92 5.14
N LEU A 286 45.87 -14.68 4.57
CA LEU A 286 46.06 -15.48 3.36
C LEU A 286 45.51 -14.76 2.13
N SER A 287 45.98 -15.15 0.93
CA SER A 287 45.32 -14.72 -0.31
C SER A 287 43.92 -15.34 -0.43
N PRO A 288 42.97 -14.69 -1.14
CA PRO A 288 41.65 -15.27 -1.38
C PRO A 288 41.71 -16.67 -2.01
N SER A 289 42.67 -16.92 -2.92
CA SER A 289 42.85 -18.24 -3.53
C SER A 289 43.36 -19.30 -2.55
N ALA A 290 44.28 -18.95 -1.65
CA ALA A 290 44.78 -19.86 -0.62
C ALA A 290 43.68 -20.19 0.41
N ALA A 291 42.89 -19.19 0.81
CA ALA A 291 41.73 -19.41 1.67
C ALA A 291 40.67 -20.27 0.97
N LYS A 292 40.36 -20.02 -0.31
CA LYS A 292 39.44 -20.84 -1.12
C LYS A 292 39.85 -22.30 -1.10
N LYS A 293 41.13 -22.57 -1.39
CA LYS A 293 41.70 -23.93 -1.36
C LYS A 293 41.55 -24.58 0.01
N PHE A 294 41.89 -23.87 1.09
CA PHE A 294 41.78 -24.41 2.45
C PHE A 294 40.33 -24.76 2.82
N ILE A 295 39.38 -23.87 2.53
CA ILE A 295 37.96 -24.08 2.83
C ILE A 295 37.41 -25.26 2.01
N HIS A 296 37.69 -25.30 0.71
CA HIS A 296 37.24 -26.39 -0.16
C HIS A 296 37.79 -27.76 0.30
N LEU A 297 39.08 -27.82 0.63
CA LEU A 297 39.69 -29.05 1.17
C LEU A 297 39.06 -29.48 2.49
N GLY A 298 38.76 -28.53 3.38
CA GLY A 298 38.06 -28.82 4.64
C GLY A 298 36.65 -29.37 4.44
N VAL A 299 35.91 -28.84 3.47
CA VAL A 299 34.57 -29.35 3.09
C VAL A 299 34.67 -30.73 2.47
N LEU A 300 35.58 -30.95 1.53
CA LEU A 300 35.81 -32.26 0.91
C LEU A 300 36.21 -33.32 1.93
N GLY A 301 37.14 -32.99 2.82
CA GLY A 301 37.57 -33.90 3.86
C GLY A 301 36.44 -34.24 4.84
N TYR A 302 35.55 -33.28 5.15
CA TYR A 302 34.33 -33.56 5.90
C TYR A 302 33.38 -34.48 5.14
N LEU A 303 33.16 -34.28 3.83
CA LEU A 303 32.32 -35.17 3.02
C LEU A 303 32.89 -36.60 2.94
N CYS A 304 34.22 -36.73 2.87
CA CYS A 304 34.92 -38.01 2.74
C CYS A 304 35.12 -38.78 4.05
N GLY A 305 35.10 -38.11 5.21
CA GLY A 305 35.43 -38.76 6.49
C GLY A 305 34.53 -38.39 7.66
N LYS A 306 33.59 -37.46 7.47
CA LYS A 306 32.75 -36.84 8.51
C LYS A 306 33.55 -36.26 9.69
N GLU A 307 34.84 -36.00 9.51
CA GLU A 307 35.69 -35.41 10.54
C GLU A 307 35.39 -33.90 10.65
N ILE A 308 34.51 -33.57 11.59
CA ILE A 308 34.08 -32.19 11.86
C ILE A 308 35.28 -31.24 12.14
N ALA A 309 36.41 -31.77 12.63
CA ALA A 309 37.63 -30.99 12.88
C ALA A 309 38.21 -30.32 11.63
N GLN A 310 37.91 -30.85 10.45
CA GLN A 310 38.40 -30.36 9.17
C GLN A 310 37.61 -29.13 8.66
N LEU A 311 36.39 -28.94 9.15
CA LEU A 311 35.61 -27.74 8.88
C LEU A 311 36.09 -26.56 9.73
N THR A 312 36.30 -25.41 9.09
CA THR A 312 36.63 -24.18 9.82
C THR A 312 35.47 -23.70 10.68
N ARG A 313 35.78 -23.12 11.84
CA ARG A 313 34.81 -22.37 12.65
C ARG A 313 34.53 -20.97 12.10
N VAL A 314 35.37 -20.48 11.19
CA VAL A 314 35.19 -19.18 10.54
C VAL A 314 33.91 -19.19 9.70
N GLY A 315 33.18 -18.08 9.65
CA GLY A 315 31.93 -17.99 8.89
C GLY A 315 30.79 -18.88 9.42
N SER A 316 30.94 -19.48 10.61
CA SER A 316 30.01 -20.47 11.15
C SER A 316 29.87 -21.75 10.31
N LEU A 317 30.74 -21.98 9.31
CA LEU A 317 30.63 -23.08 8.35
C LEU A 317 30.51 -24.44 9.04
N ARG A 318 31.44 -24.76 9.95
CA ARG A 318 31.39 -25.98 10.76
C ARG A 318 30.06 -26.16 11.47
N GLY A 319 29.58 -25.11 12.14
CA GLY A 319 28.37 -25.19 12.95
C GLY A 319 27.09 -25.34 12.09
N LEU A 320 27.01 -24.64 10.96
CA LEU A 320 25.87 -24.75 10.03
C LEU A 320 25.77 -26.14 9.42
N ILE A 321 26.89 -26.76 9.10
CA ILE A 321 26.93 -28.13 8.59
C ILE A 321 26.60 -29.13 9.71
N THR A 322 27.22 -29.01 10.89
CA THR A 322 26.97 -29.97 11.99
C THR A 322 25.54 -29.92 12.51
N GLU A 323 24.92 -28.75 12.52
CA GLU A 323 23.54 -28.58 12.95
C GLU A 323 22.53 -28.82 11.81
N ASN A 324 22.99 -29.25 10.63
CA ASN A 324 22.18 -29.57 9.46
C ASN A 324 21.35 -28.40 8.91
N TYR A 325 21.87 -27.16 9.02
CA TYR A 325 21.35 -26.01 8.25
C TYR A 325 21.83 -26.05 6.79
N ILE A 326 22.95 -26.72 6.54
CA ILE A 326 23.45 -27.07 5.22
C ILE A 326 23.64 -28.59 5.23
N SER A 327 22.82 -29.31 4.47
CA SER A 327 22.88 -30.77 4.38
C SER A 327 24.06 -31.25 3.53
N ASN A 328 24.42 -32.52 3.70
CA ASN A 328 25.46 -33.15 2.89
C ASN A 328 25.04 -33.23 1.41
N GLU A 329 23.76 -33.41 1.12
CA GLU A 329 23.22 -33.44 -0.23
C GLU A 329 23.46 -32.12 -0.96
N VAL A 330 23.24 -30.98 -0.27
CA VAL A 330 23.50 -29.65 -0.83
C VAL A 330 25.01 -29.40 -1.06
N LEU A 331 25.86 -29.88 -0.15
CA LEU A 331 27.32 -29.79 -0.32
C LEU A 331 27.82 -30.63 -1.51
N LEU A 332 27.25 -31.82 -1.73
CA LEU A 332 27.58 -32.67 -2.87
C LEU A 332 27.13 -32.05 -4.19
N GLN A 333 25.98 -31.36 -4.22
CA GLN A 333 25.54 -30.61 -5.40
C GLN A 333 26.53 -29.48 -5.73
N LEU A 334 26.99 -28.75 -4.72
CA LEU A 334 28.01 -27.70 -4.88
C LEU A 334 29.36 -28.23 -5.37
N GLU A 335 29.73 -29.47 -5.05
CA GLU A 335 31.00 -30.06 -5.51
C GLU A 335 31.14 -30.01 -7.04
N SER A 336 30.04 -30.24 -7.76
CA SER A 336 30.01 -30.18 -9.23
C SER A 336 30.26 -28.76 -9.78
N GLU A 337 29.90 -27.73 -9.02
CA GLU A 337 30.01 -26.31 -9.40
C GLU A 337 31.26 -25.63 -8.85
N LEU A 338 31.84 -26.13 -7.75
CA LEU A 338 32.92 -25.49 -7.01
C LEU A 338 34.27 -25.42 -7.76
N GLN A 339 34.32 -25.92 -9.01
CA GLN A 339 35.49 -25.95 -9.90
C GLN A 339 36.77 -26.07 -9.07
N ILE A 340 36.98 -27.24 -8.46
CA ILE A 340 38.20 -27.53 -7.72
C ILE A 340 39.34 -27.47 -8.73
N GLU A 341 39.85 -26.27 -8.97
CA GLU A 341 41.07 -26.01 -9.70
C GLU A 341 42.12 -26.84 -9.00
N THR A 342 42.55 -27.89 -9.70
CA THR A 342 43.64 -28.80 -9.37
C THR A 342 44.55 -28.21 -8.31
N VAL A 343 44.33 -28.64 -7.06
CA VAL A 343 45.17 -28.28 -5.92
C VAL A 343 46.52 -28.91 -6.22
N THR A 344 47.46 -28.17 -6.80
CA THR A 344 48.82 -28.65 -7.08
C THR A 344 49.87 -28.05 -6.14
N GLY A 345 49.44 -27.47 -5.02
CA GLY A 345 50.33 -26.75 -4.10
C GLY A 345 50.10 -27.06 -2.62
N GLY A 346 50.68 -28.16 -2.14
CA GLY A 346 51.52 -28.20 -0.93
C GLY A 346 50.93 -27.95 0.47
N PHE A 347 49.61 -27.86 0.67
CA PHE A 347 49.05 -27.56 2.01
C PHE A 347 48.23 -28.67 2.68
N LEU A 348 48.11 -29.85 2.06
CA LEU A 348 47.68 -31.02 2.83
C LEU A 348 48.91 -31.56 3.57
N ASN A 349 49.12 -31.08 4.79
CA ASN A 349 49.85 -31.88 5.76
C ASN A 349 48.90 -33.01 6.13
N VAL A 350 48.88 -34.04 5.28
CA VAL A 350 47.96 -35.18 5.39
C VAL A 350 48.30 -35.86 6.72
N SER A 351 47.52 -35.60 7.76
CA SER A 351 47.74 -36.26 9.04
C SER A 351 47.54 -37.75 8.83
N SER A 352 48.36 -38.58 9.48
CA SER A 352 48.21 -40.05 9.46
C SER A 352 46.79 -40.50 9.83
N GLN A 353 46.05 -39.68 10.59
CA GLN A 353 44.64 -39.86 10.93
C GLN A 353 43.72 -39.75 9.71
N LEU A 354 43.84 -38.70 8.89
CA LEU A 354 43.03 -38.53 7.67
C LEU A 354 43.29 -39.65 6.67
N ILE A 355 44.54 -40.11 6.58
CA ILE A 355 44.94 -41.22 5.71
C ILE A 355 44.27 -42.54 6.15
N LYS A 356 44.21 -42.77 7.46
CA LYS A 356 43.54 -43.94 8.02
C LYS A 356 42.02 -43.88 7.81
N THR A 357 41.40 -42.70 8.01
CA THR A 357 39.96 -42.51 7.79
C THR A 357 39.55 -42.68 6.32
N VAL A 358 40.37 -42.22 5.37
CA VAL A 358 40.15 -42.41 3.91
C VAL A 358 40.36 -43.88 3.50
N SER A 359 41.37 -44.54 4.07
CA SER A 359 41.65 -45.97 3.87
C SER A 359 40.50 -46.87 4.34
N ASP A 360 39.89 -46.55 5.49
CA ASP A 360 38.94 -47.44 6.15
C ASP A 360 37.49 -47.30 5.64
N TYR A 361 37.09 -46.19 5.00
CA TYR A 361 35.68 -45.90 4.73
C TYR A 361 35.26 -45.59 3.27
N PHE A 362 36.16 -45.24 2.33
CA PHE A 362 35.71 -44.64 1.05
C PHE A 362 36.36 -45.11 -0.26
N LEU A 363 37.22 -46.13 -0.26
CA LEU A 363 37.96 -46.54 -1.46
C LEU A 363 37.08 -47.01 -2.65
N GLY A 364 35.82 -47.37 -2.43
CA GLY A 364 34.90 -47.82 -3.51
C GLY A 364 34.12 -46.72 -4.23
N HIS A 365 34.07 -45.49 -3.71
CA HIS A 365 33.19 -44.42 -4.23
C HIS A 365 33.88 -43.06 -4.41
N LEU A 366 35.22 -43.02 -4.34
CA LEU A 366 35.99 -41.81 -4.60
C LEU A 366 36.02 -41.50 -6.10
N PRO A 367 35.65 -40.28 -6.55
CA PRO A 367 35.85 -39.86 -7.93
C PRO A 367 37.34 -39.90 -8.31
N ASP A 368 37.68 -40.39 -9.51
CA ASP A 368 39.06 -40.64 -9.96
C ASP A 368 40.01 -39.43 -9.82
N ARG A 369 39.46 -38.21 -9.92
CA ARG A 369 40.23 -36.97 -9.72
C ARG A 369 40.68 -36.77 -8.28
N LEU A 370 39.87 -37.16 -7.29
CA LEU A 370 40.19 -36.99 -5.87
C LEU A 370 41.17 -38.07 -5.40
N PHE A 371 41.04 -39.28 -5.92
CA PHE A 371 41.99 -40.38 -5.65
C PHE A 371 43.42 -40.03 -6.11
N ASN A 372 43.56 -39.62 -7.38
CA ASN A 372 44.86 -39.32 -7.98
C ASN A 372 45.59 -38.17 -7.25
N PHE A 373 44.83 -37.21 -6.72
CA PHE A 373 45.36 -36.12 -5.91
C PHE A 373 45.85 -36.61 -4.53
N LEU A 374 45.04 -37.41 -3.81
CA LEU A 374 45.39 -37.95 -2.49
C LEU A 374 46.60 -38.88 -2.54
N TYR A 375 46.67 -39.76 -3.55
CA TYR A 375 47.80 -40.68 -3.74
C TYR A 375 49.13 -39.94 -3.87
N LYS A 376 49.18 -38.92 -4.74
CA LYS A 376 50.37 -38.12 -5.05
C LYS A 376 50.90 -37.32 -3.86
N GLU A 377 50.03 -36.89 -2.95
CA GLU A 377 50.44 -36.13 -1.75
C GLU A 377 50.84 -37.07 -0.60
N VAL A 378 50.18 -38.21 -0.41
CA VAL A 378 50.54 -39.20 0.61
C VAL A 378 51.88 -39.88 0.32
N SER A 379 52.19 -40.15 -0.96
CA SER A 379 53.48 -40.72 -1.40
C SER A 379 54.69 -39.85 -1.09
N LYS A 380 54.51 -38.55 -0.90
CA LYS A 380 55.60 -37.62 -0.52
C LYS A 380 55.90 -37.61 0.97
N ILE A 381 54.93 -38.00 1.81
CA ILE A 381 54.99 -37.79 3.27
C ILE A 381 55.19 -39.10 4.03
N ALA A 382 54.50 -40.17 3.61
CA ALA A 382 54.57 -41.48 4.26
C ALA A 382 54.61 -42.59 3.19
N PRO A 383 55.79 -42.88 2.61
CA PRO A 383 55.94 -43.77 1.46
C PRO A 383 55.39 -45.19 1.68
N SER A 384 55.53 -45.74 2.89
CA SER A 384 55.02 -47.08 3.22
C SER A 384 53.50 -47.12 3.36
N LEU A 385 52.86 -46.03 3.79
CA LEU A 385 51.40 -45.90 3.85
C LEU A 385 50.83 -45.57 2.48
N ALA A 386 51.57 -44.78 1.70
CA ALA A 386 51.31 -44.59 0.28
C ALA A 386 51.43 -45.91 -0.46
N GLU A 387 52.41 -46.76 -0.16
CA GLU A 387 52.53 -48.13 -0.67
C GLU A 387 51.36 -48.99 -0.24
N GLN A 388 50.80 -48.87 0.97
CA GLN A 388 49.61 -49.64 1.37
C GLN A 388 48.33 -49.15 0.71
N ILE A 389 48.14 -47.83 0.56
CA ILE A 389 47.05 -47.23 -0.23
C ILE A 389 47.25 -47.57 -1.69
N ALA A 390 48.49 -47.53 -2.18
CA ALA A 390 48.88 -48.00 -3.50
C ALA A 390 48.57 -49.47 -3.61
N PHE A 391 48.91 -50.32 -2.64
CA PHE A 391 48.72 -51.78 -2.69
C PHE A 391 47.23 -52.12 -2.74
N SER A 392 46.44 -51.40 -1.94
CA SER A 392 44.99 -51.47 -1.91
C SER A 392 44.37 -50.94 -3.21
N TYR A 393 44.98 -49.93 -3.82
CA TYR A 393 44.63 -49.40 -5.15
C TYR A 393 45.30 -50.15 -6.32
N PHE A 394 46.36 -50.94 -6.09
CA PHE A 394 47.20 -51.72 -7.03
C PHE A 394 46.57 -53.07 -7.26
N ARG A 395 45.76 -53.52 -6.31
CA ARG A 395 44.66 -54.44 -6.58
C ARG A 395 43.72 -53.93 -7.69
N ILE A 396 43.79 -52.65 -8.05
CA ILE A 396 42.86 -51.94 -8.94
C ILE A 396 43.60 -51.21 -10.11
N ASN A 397 44.93 -51.03 -10.10
CA ASN A 397 45.66 -50.25 -11.13
C ASN A 397 47.07 -50.79 -11.46
N LYS A 398 47.42 -50.94 -12.74
CA LYS A 398 48.38 -51.92 -13.29
C LYS A 398 49.81 -51.41 -13.59
N VAL A 399 50.06 -50.10 -13.57
CA VAL A 399 51.20 -49.48 -14.28
C VAL A 399 52.56 -49.50 -13.54
N LEU A 400 52.61 -49.69 -12.23
CA LEU A 400 53.87 -49.64 -11.45
C LEU A 400 54.62 -50.98 -11.39
N TRP A 401 54.02 -52.04 -11.95
CA TRP A 401 54.53 -53.41 -11.91
C TRP A 401 55.70 -53.64 -12.89
N ASP A 402 55.74 -52.86 -13.96
CA ASP A 402 56.66 -53.06 -15.07
C ASP A 402 58.11 -52.63 -14.74
N GLN A 403 58.35 -51.87 -13.66
CA GLN A 403 59.69 -51.34 -13.32
C GLN A 403 60.58 -52.32 -12.53
N ILE A 404 60.02 -53.31 -11.84
CA ILE A 404 60.75 -54.31 -11.04
C ILE A 404 61.17 -55.52 -11.89
N PHE A 405 60.47 -55.74 -13.00
CA PHE A 405 60.69 -56.83 -13.94
C PHE A 405 62.07 -56.79 -14.61
N GLU A 406 62.64 -55.60 -14.82
CA GLU A 406 63.93 -55.45 -15.51
C GLU A 406 65.15 -55.87 -14.68
N ILE A 407 65.11 -55.76 -13.34
CA ILE A 407 66.27 -56.03 -12.47
C ILE A 407 66.60 -57.52 -12.35
N VAL A 408 65.61 -58.40 -12.54
CA VAL A 408 65.78 -59.85 -12.29
C VAL A 408 66.17 -60.64 -13.55
N PHE A 409 65.94 -60.06 -14.72
CA PHE A 409 66.21 -60.70 -16.01
C PHE A 409 67.72 -60.77 -16.34
N GLU A 410 68.56 -60.01 -15.63
CA GLU A 410 70.01 -59.99 -15.83
C GLU A 410 70.78 -61.06 -15.00
N SER A 411 70.08 -61.92 -14.25
CA SER A 411 70.70 -63.01 -13.46
C SER A 411 71.22 -64.16 -14.34
N SER A 412 72.29 -64.86 -13.91
CA SER A 412 72.90 -65.99 -14.63
C SER A 412 72.45 -67.39 -14.19
N ASP A 413 71.49 -67.50 -13.26
CA ASP A 413 71.01 -68.75 -12.67
C ASP A 413 69.66 -69.19 -13.28
N GLU A 414 69.63 -70.33 -13.98
CA GLU A 414 68.45 -70.83 -14.73
C GLU A 414 67.34 -71.40 -13.85
N ASP A 415 67.69 -72.01 -12.71
CA ASP A 415 66.70 -72.48 -11.75
C ASP A 415 66.07 -71.28 -11.03
N PHE A 416 66.85 -70.23 -10.77
CA PHE A 416 66.36 -68.96 -10.24
C PHE A 416 65.48 -68.19 -11.24
N LYS A 417 65.77 -68.26 -12.54
CA LYS A 417 64.90 -67.71 -13.60
C LYS A 417 63.59 -68.47 -13.73
N GLN A 418 63.61 -69.81 -13.70
CA GLN A 418 62.38 -70.61 -13.74
C GLN A 418 61.53 -70.40 -12.48
N TRP A 419 62.16 -70.33 -11.31
CA TRP A 419 61.51 -70.00 -10.04
C TRP A 419 60.94 -68.57 -10.06
N PHE A 420 61.68 -67.59 -10.60
CA PHE A 420 61.21 -66.21 -10.73
C PHE A 420 60.13 -66.06 -11.81
N VAL A 421 60.09 -66.85 -12.88
CA VAL A 421 59.00 -66.86 -13.86
C VAL A 421 57.74 -67.48 -13.26
N LEU A 422 57.85 -68.56 -12.49
CA LEU A 422 56.71 -69.17 -11.79
C LEU A 422 56.20 -68.30 -10.64
N ILE A 423 57.08 -67.59 -9.93
CA ILE A 423 56.69 -66.61 -8.91
C ILE A 423 56.18 -65.31 -9.54
N SER A 424 56.77 -64.83 -10.62
CA SER A 424 56.30 -63.64 -11.34
C SER A 424 54.97 -63.91 -12.02
N LEU A 425 54.70 -65.12 -12.52
CA LEU A 425 53.37 -65.51 -12.98
C LEU A 425 52.39 -65.63 -11.80
N ASN A 426 52.82 -66.15 -10.64
CA ASN A 426 52.00 -66.13 -9.42
C ASN A 426 51.73 -64.73 -8.84
N TYR A 427 52.64 -63.78 -9.03
CA TYR A 427 52.64 -62.43 -8.45
C TYR A 427 52.05 -61.37 -9.40
N THR A 428 52.20 -61.54 -10.73
CA THR A 428 51.48 -60.79 -11.79
C THR A 428 49.98 -61.13 -11.83
N GLY A 429 49.51 -61.99 -10.93
CA GLY A 429 48.16 -62.55 -10.96
C GLY A 429 47.94 -63.57 -12.08
N GLN A 430 48.96 -63.87 -12.89
CA GLN A 430 48.91 -64.84 -13.98
C GLN A 430 49.18 -66.27 -13.52
N LYS A 431 48.69 -66.62 -12.32
CA LYS A 431 48.36 -68.02 -11.95
C LYS A 431 47.58 -68.68 -13.08
N GLU A 432 46.73 -67.89 -13.69
CA GLU A 432 45.96 -68.24 -14.85
C GLU A 432 46.80 -68.51 -16.10
N LEU A 433 47.92 -67.85 -16.42
CA LEU A 433 48.70 -68.18 -17.63
C LEU A 433 49.48 -69.49 -17.47
N ALA A 434 50.00 -69.74 -16.26
CA ALA A 434 50.62 -71.02 -15.89
C ALA A 434 49.60 -72.16 -15.86
N GLN A 435 48.37 -71.89 -15.39
CA GLN A 435 47.25 -72.82 -15.43
C GLN A 435 46.67 -72.95 -16.86
N GLN A 436 46.69 -71.90 -17.67
CA GLN A 436 46.18 -71.84 -19.05
C GLN A 436 47.11 -72.53 -20.03
N LEU A 437 48.43 -72.50 -19.85
CA LEU A 437 49.37 -73.32 -20.62
C LEU A 437 49.13 -74.82 -20.37
N SER A 438 48.79 -75.18 -19.13
CA SER A 438 48.40 -76.53 -18.72
C SER A 438 46.98 -76.92 -19.22
N GLU A 439 46.02 -75.99 -19.21
CA GLU A 439 44.64 -76.19 -19.71
C GLU A 439 44.52 -76.17 -21.24
N LEU A 440 45.26 -75.32 -21.96
CA LEU A 440 45.32 -75.29 -23.43
C LEU A 440 45.82 -76.63 -23.98
N GLN A 441 46.83 -77.22 -23.32
CA GLN A 441 47.37 -78.54 -23.66
C GLN A 441 46.35 -79.67 -23.43
N SER A 442 45.41 -79.52 -22.49
CA SER A 442 44.35 -80.52 -22.24
C SER A 442 43.09 -80.34 -23.11
N MET A 443 42.72 -79.10 -23.46
CA MET A 443 41.51 -78.79 -24.24
C MET A 443 41.66 -79.07 -25.75
N LEU A 444 42.86 -78.94 -26.32
CA LEU A 444 43.14 -79.29 -27.73
C LEU A 444 43.10 -80.79 -28.01
N ALA A 445 43.11 -81.62 -26.96
CA ALA A 445 42.99 -83.07 -27.05
C ALA A 445 41.53 -83.57 -27.00
N ALA A 446 40.53 -82.68 -26.79
CA ALA A 446 39.12 -83.04 -26.66
C ALA A 446 38.36 -82.98 -28.02
N PRO A 447 37.43 -83.93 -28.31
CA PRO A 447 36.86 -84.12 -29.65
C PRO A 447 35.65 -83.23 -30.07
N THR A 448 35.28 -82.16 -29.35
CA THR A 448 34.08 -81.33 -29.63
C THR A 448 34.37 -79.85 -29.98
N PRO A 449 33.53 -79.16 -30.80
CA PRO A 449 33.77 -77.77 -31.22
C PRO A 449 33.54 -76.73 -30.11
N LEU A 450 34.37 -75.68 -30.07
CA LEU A 450 34.39 -74.61 -29.04
C LEU A 450 33.46 -73.42 -29.40
N ASP A 451 32.85 -72.76 -28.41
CA ASP A 451 32.01 -71.56 -28.60
C ASP A 451 32.83 -70.26 -28.85
N TYR A 452 32.18 -69.20 -29.36
CA TYR A 452 32.86 -67.95 -29.74
C TYR A 452 33.60 -67.22 -28.62
N GLN A 453 33.01 -67.13 -27.43
CA GLN A 453 33.66 -66.46 -26.28
C GLN A 453 34.88 -67.26 -25.82
N SER A 454 34.79 -68.59 -25.88
CA SER A 454 35.91 -69.50 -25.64
C SER A 454 37.00 -69.34 -26.70
N LEU A 455 36.64 -69.18 -27.98
CA LEU A 455 37.56 -68.93 -29.10
C LEU A 455 38.24 -67.55 -29.03
N ILE A 456 37.53 -66.47 -28.65
CA ILE A 456 38.11 -65.12 -28.38
C ILE A 456 39.08 -65.18 -27.19
N LYS A 457 38.68 -65.80 -26.08
CA LYS A 457 39.57 -65.97 -24.92
C LYS A 457 40.80 -66.77 -25.30
N MET A 458 40.66 -67.84 -26.09
CA MET A 458 41.75 -68.72 -26.49
C MET A 458 42.68 -68.03 -27.50
N LYS A 459 42.15 -67.32 -28.50
CA LYS A 459 42.95 -66.51 -29.44
C LYS A 459 43.66 -65.36 -28.74
N SER A 460 42.99 -64.61 -27.85
CA SER A 460 43.67 -63.55 -27.09
C SER A 460 44.70 -64.11 -26.11
N LYS A 461 44.47 -65.27 -25.48
CA LYS A 461 45.47 -65.92 -24.60
C LYS A 461 46.69 -66.41 -25.38
N ILE A 462 46.50 -66.92 -26.59
CA ILE A 462 47.57 -67.32 -27.51
C ILE A 462 48.32 -66.09 -28.04
N ASP A 463 47.61 -65.04 -28.49
CA ASP A 463 48.21 -63.81 -29.01
C ASP A 463 48.92 -63.01 -27.90
N ILE A 464 48.38 -62.95 -26.69
CA ILE A 464 49.01 -62.38 -25.49
C ILE A 464 50.19 -63.25 -25.06
N GLY A 465 50.11 -64.58 -25.16
CA GLY A 465 51.24 -65.48 -24.93
C GLY A 465 52.38 -65.27 -25.92
N ILE A 466 52.06 -65.11 -27.21
CA ILE A 466 53.02 -64.84 -28.30
C ILE A 466 53.63 -63.43 -28.15
N GLN A 467 52.82 -62.41 -27.85
CA GLN A 467 53.26 -61.02 -27.72
C GLN A 467 53.99 -60.73 -26.41
N ASN A 468 53.72 -61.47 -25.33
CA ASN A 468 54.42 -61.32 -24.04
C ASN A 468 55.64 -62.23 -23.91
N ALA A 469 55.90 -63.12 -24.86
CA ALA A 469 57.09 -63.97 -24.91
C ALA A 469 58.17 -63.55 -25.95
N PRO A 470 58.38 -62.26 -26.30
CA PRO A 470 59.31 -61.93 -27.38
C PRO A 470 60.79 -62.18 -27.02
N LYS A 471 61.09 -62.57 -25.76
CA LYS A 471 62.42 -63.00 -25.32
C LYS A 471 62.48 -64.43 -24.72
N LEU A 472 61.39 -65.20 -24.72
CA LEU A 472 61.40 -66.58 -24.22
C LEU A 472 61.35 -67.57 -25.38
N ASN A 473 62.54 -68.12 -25.71
CA ASN A 473 62.84 -69.29 -26.54
C ASN A 473 62.06 -69.43 -27.86
N GLU A 474 62.76 -69.45 -29.00
CA GLU A 474 62.22 -69.76 -30.35
C GLU A 474 61.29 -70.99 -30.36
N TYR A 475 61.47 -71.88 -29.40
CA TYR A 475 60.64 -73.06 -29.15
C TYR A 475 59.16 -72.76 -28.80
N LEU A 476 58.85 -71.77 -27.93
CA LEU A 476 57.47 -71.49 -27.48
C LEU A 476 56.66 -70.72 -28.54
N THR A 477 57.35 -69.87 -29.30
CA THR A 477 56.76 -69.06 -30.37
C THR A 477 56.35 -69.92 -31.57
N LEU A 478 57.14 -70.93 -31.92
CA LEU A 478 56.84 -71.85 -33.04
C LEU A 478 55.58 -72.70 -32.76
N GLU A 479 55.40 -73.13 -31.52
CA GLU A 479 54.30 -74.00 -31.11
C GLU A 479 52.98 -73.23 -30.97
N LEU A 480 53.02 -71.98 -30.47
CA LEU A 480 51.86 -71.09 -30.40
C LEU A 480 51.40 -70.58 -31.78
N THR A 481 52.33 -70.39 -32.73
CA THR A 481 52.01 -69.89 -34.09
C THR A 481 51.24 -70.93 -34.93
N ASN A 482 51.59 -72.21 -34.84
CA ASN A 482 50.84 -73.30 -35.50
C ASN A 482 49.43 -73.48 -34.93
N LEU A 483 49.24 -73.12 -33.66
CA LEU A 483 47.98 -73.15 -32.94
C LEU A 483 47.05 -71.99 -33.34
N ALA A 484 47.61 -70.80 -33.55
CA ALA A 484 46.92 -69.61 -34.03
C ALA A 484 46.28 -69.82 -35.42
N LEU A 485 46.98 -70.47 -36.36
CA LEU A 485 46.48 -70.75 -37.73
C LEU A 485 45.28 -71.70 -37.78
N LYS A 486 45.19 -72.68 -36.86
CA LYS A 486 44.01 -73.57 -36.74
C LYS A 486 42.79 -72.85 -36.14
N LEU A 487 43.01 -71.96 -35.17
CA LEU A 487 41.96 -71.16 -34.53
C LEU A 487 41.39 -70.10 -35.47
N GLU A 488 42.20 -69.51 -36.35
CA GLU A 488 41.79 -68.44 -37.26
C GLU A 488 40.67 -68.87 -38.23
N LYS A 489 40.68 -70.16 -38.63
CA LYS A 489 39.62 -70.76 -39.45
C LYS A 489 38.30 -70.96 -38.69
N GLN A 490 38.33 -71.28 -37.38
CA GLN A 490 37.14 -71.36 -36.53
C GLN A 490 36.65 -69.98 -36.06
N TYR A 491 37.55 -68.98 -35.99
CA TYR A 491 37.26 -67.61 -35.57
C TYR A 491 36.43 -66.84 -36.59
N SER A 492 36.70 -67.03 -37.89
CA SER A 492 35.94 -66.44 -39.01
C SER A 492 34.43 -66.71 -38.92
N ASP A 493 34.04 -67.94 -38.61
CA ASP A 493 32.63 -68.35 -38.57
C ASP A 493 31.91 -67.80 -37.31
N ALA A 494 32.66 -67.60 -36.24
CA ALA A 494 32.13 -67.16 -34.96
C ALA A 494 32.11 -65.61 -34.81
N VAL A 495 33.03 -64.89 -35.48
CA VAL A 495 33.01 -63.42 -35.62
C VAL A 495 31.77 -62.94 -36.37
N ASN A 496 31.42 -63.64 -37.46
CA ASN A 496 30.18 -63.37 -38.19
C ASN A 496 28.95 -63.54 -37.28
N THR A 497 28.96 -64.55 -36.40
CA THR A 497 27.84 -64.79 -35.46
C THR A 497 27.68 -63.68 -34.42
N VAL A 498 28.77 -63.11 -33.90
CA VAL A 498 28.67 -61.99 -32.93
C VAL A 498 28.40 -60.65 -33.57
N LEU A 499 28.92 -60.38 -34.78
CA LEU A 499 28.50 -59.20 -35.55
C LEU A 499 27.01 -59.24 -35.86
N LEU A 500 26.47 -60.41 -36.23
CA LEU A 500 25.03 -60.60 -36.45
C LEU A 500 24.22 -60.40 -35.17
N ASN A 501 24.66 -60.93 -34.02
CA ASN A 501 24.00 -60.70 -32.72
C ASN A 501 24.05 -59.24 -32.27
N LEU A 502 25.16 -58.53 -32.51
CA LEU A 502 25.30 -57.11 -32.16
C LEU A 502 24.38 -56.25 -33.04
N VAL A 503 24.28 -56.57 -34.33
CA VAL A 503 23.34 -55.93 -35.25
C VAL A 503 21.90 -56.20 -34.82
N GLU A 504 21.57 -57.42 -34.39
CA GLU A 504 20.23 -57.75 -33.90
C GLU A 504 19.87 -57.05 -32.58
N GLN A 505 20.82 -56.94 -31.64
CA GLN A 505 20.64 -56.17 -30.40
C GLN A 505 20.49 -54.67 -30.69
N THR A 506 21.33 -54.12 -31.58
CA THR A 506 21.28 -52.72 -31.98
C THR A 506 19.96 -52.42 -32.70
N PHE A 507 19.49 -53.33 -33.56
CA PHE A 507 18.19 -53.24 -34.21
C PHE A 507 17.04 -53.24 -33.19
N ALA A 508 17.06 -54.15 -32.22
CA ALA A 508 16.07 -54.19 -31.14
C ALA A 508 16.08 -52.92 -30.28
N GLN A 509 17.27 -52.39 -29.97
CA GLN A 509 17.43 -51.16 -29.20
C GLN A 509 16.91 -49.93 -29.96
N CYS A 510 17.24 -49.80 -31.25
CA CYS A 510 16.67 -48.74 -32.10
C CYS A 510 15.14 -48.87 -32.18
N SER A 511 14.61 -50.07 -32.35
CA SER A 511 13.17 -50.31 -32.39
C SER A 511 12.49 -49.96 -31.07
N TYR A 512 13.12 -50.25 -29.93
CA TYR A 512 12.63 -49.89 -28.60
C TYR A 512 12.61 -48.36 -28.39
N LEU A 513 13.71 -47.67 -28.71
CA LEU A 513 13.83 -46.21 -28.60
C LEU A 513 12.78 -45.50 -29.45
N ILE A 514 12.52 -46.01 -30.65
CA ILE A 514 11.50 -45.48 -31.57
C ILE A 514 10.08 -45.73 -31.04
N SER A 515 9.82 -46.90 -30.45
CA SER A 515 8.47 -47.25 -29.95
C SER A 515 8.01 -46.41 -28.75
N GLY A 516 8.94 -45.90 -27.95
CA GLY A 516 8.65 -44.99 -26.84
C GLY A 516 8.67 -43.51 -27.21
N PHE A 517 8.89 -43.17 -28.48
CA PHE A 517 9.12 -41.79 -28.90
C PHE A 517 7.80 -41.01 -28.98
N SER A 518 7.66 -39.93 -28.20
CA SER A 518 6.47 -39.08 -28.20
C SER A 518 6.69 -37.78 -28.96
N SER A 519 5.79 -37.48 -29.91
CA SER A 519 5.70 -36.17 -30.58
C SER A 519 4.85 -35.16 -29.79
N ASP A 520 4.47 -35.47 -28.54
CA ASP A 520 3.64 -34.60 -27.72
C ASP A 520 4.46 -33.46 -27.07
N TYR A 521 3.85 -32.28 -27.02
CA TYR A 521 4.40 -31.05 -26.43
C TYR A 521 3.42 -30.43 -25.42
N SER A 522 2.41 -31.17 -24.96
CA SER A 522 1.42 -30.72 -23.98
C SER A 522 2.04 -30.07 -22.73
N ASP A 523 3.20 -30.58 -22.31
CA ASP A 523 3.88 -30.14 -21.09
C ASP A 523 4.81 -28.93 -21.32
N SER A 524 4.89 -28.44 -22.57
CA SER A 524 5.73 -27.30 -22.96
C SER A 524 4.89 -26.03 -23.09
N TYR A 525 4.95 -25.20 -22.05
CA TYR A 525 4.13 -24.00 -21.91
C TYR A 525 4.79 -22.70 -22.40
N THR A 526 6.04 -22.78 -22.88
CA THR A 526 6.77 -21.62 -23.41
C THR A 526 7.38 -21.92 -24.77
N GLU A 527 7.51 -20.91 -25.62
CA GLU A 527 8.14 -21.05 -26.94
C GLU A 527 9.57 -21.59 -26.83
N ALA A 528 10.33 -21.14 -25.81
CA ALA A 528 11.67 -21.63 -25.55
C ALA A 528 11.68 -23.13 -25.16
N ALA A 529 10.76 -23.56 -24.29
CA ALA A 529 10.65 -24.97 -23.91
C ALA A 529 10.24 -25.87 -25.08
N VAL A 530 9.31 -25.41 -25.95
CA VAL A 530 8.93 -26.15 -27.16
C VAL A 530 10.12 -26.32 -28.10
N LYS A 531 10.88 -25.23 -28.36
CA LYS A 531 12.06 -25.27 -29.23
C LYS A 531 13.18 -26.14 -28.66
N GLU A 532 13.41 -26.08 -27.35
CA GLU A 532 14.43 -26.92 -26.70
C GLU A 532 14.03 -28.40 -26.69
N SER A 533 12.75 -28.70 -26.42
CA SER A 533 12.20 -30.06 -26.51
C SER A 533 12.26 -30.60 -27.94
N GLU A 534 11.90 -29.79 -28.94
CA GLU A 534 12.05 -30.13 -30.36
C GLU A 534 13.50 -30.44 -30.71
N ARG A 535 14.45 -29.57 -30.31
CA ARG A 535 15.87 -29.78 -30.54
C ARG A 535 16.36 -31.08 -29.90
N SER A 536 16.02 -31.32 -28.63
CA SER A 536 16.42 -32.53 -27.90
C SER A 536 15.88 -33.79 -28.58
N LYS A 537 14.60 -33.80 -28.97
CA LYS A 537 13.95 -34.90 -29.69
C LYS A 537 14.59 -35.14 -31.06
N LEU A 538 14.88 -34.09 -31.82
CA LEU A 538 15.55 -34.22 -33.12
C LEU A 538 17.00 -34.72 -32.99
N VAL A 539 17.72 -34.36 -31.93
CA VAL A 539 19.06 -34.90 -31.66
C VAL A 539 18.98 -36.41 -31.42
N GLN A 540 18.05 -36.88 -30.58
CA GLN A 540 17.84 -38.31 -30.33
C GLN A 540 17.49 -39.08 -31.63
N LEU A 541 16.60 -38.54 -32.46
CA LEU A 541 16.28 -39.15 -33.75
C LEU A 541 17.48 -39.14 -34.71
N SER A 542 18.31 -38.09 -34.68
CA SER A 542 19.52 -38.00 -35.50
C SER A 542 20.58 -39.03 -35.08
N GLU A 543 20.70 -39.33 -33.79
CA GLU A 543 21.58 -40.38 -33.28
C GLU A 543 21.12 -41.76 -33.77
N VAL A 544 19.82 -42.07 -33.65
CA VAL A 544 19.24 -43.31 -34.18
C VAL A 544 19.45 -43.41 -35.68
N LYS A 545 19.19 -42.33 -36.42
CA LYS A 545 19.42 -42.27 -37.87
C LYS A 545 20.89 -42.51 -38.23
N SER A 546 21.83 -41.94 -37.48
CA SER A 546 23.27 -42.12 -37.71
C SER A 546 23.69 -43.58 -37.56
N ILE A 547 23.11 -44.31 -36.59
CA ILE A 547 23.33 -45.75 -36.38
C ILE A 547 22.76 -46.53 -37.56
N LEU A 548 21.54 -46.24 -37.98
CA LEU A 548 20.88 -46.92 -39.09
C LEU A 548 21.61 -46.70 -40.42
N THR A 549 22.32 -45.58 -40.61
CA THR A 549 23.07 -45.28 -41.84
C THR A 549 24.48 -45.86 -41.89
N ARG A 550 24.98 -46.50 -40.81
CA ARG A 550 26.33 -47.10 -40.83
C ARG A 550 26.36 -48.29 -41.79
N GLU A 551 27.39 -48.31 -42.63
CA GLU A 551 27.57 -49.35 -43.66
C GLU A 551 27.67 -50.75 -43.04
N GLU A 552 28.29 -50.86 -41.86
CA GLU A 552 28.40 -52.12 -41.10
C GLU A 552 27.04 -52.64 -40.64
N PHE A 553 26.15 -51.74 -40.22
CA PHE A 553 24.80 -52.09 -39.78
C PHE A 553 23.92 -52.51 -40.97
N ILE A 554 24.00 -51.78 -42.09
CA ILE A 554 23.27 -52.10 -43.33
C ILE A 554 23.70 -53.48 -43.85
N SER A 555 25.00 -53.74 -43.88
CA SER A 555 25.57 -55.02 -44.32
C SER A 555 25.15 -56.17 -43.40
N GLY A 556 25.16 -55.96 -42.08
CA GLY A 556 24.73 -56.94 -41.10
C GLY A 556 23.23 -57.26 -41.16
N VAL A 557 22.38 -56.26 -41.39
CA VAL A 557 20.93 -56.46 -41.59
C VAL A 557 20.65 -57.26 -42.86
N GLY A 558 21.39 -57.00 -43.94
CA GLY A 558 21.32 -57.77 -45.19
C GLY A 558 21.68 -59.24 -44.97
N ALA A 559 22.74 -59.50 -44.20
CA ALA A 559 23.16 -60.85 -43.82
C ALA A 559 22.15 -61.56 -42.89
N LEU A 560 21.38 -60.83 -42.08
CA LEU A 560 20.27 -61.36 -41.26
C LEU A 560 18.97 -61.61 -42.06
N GLY A 561 18.88 -61.15 -43.32
CA GLY A 561 17.64 -61.22 -44.11
C GLY A 561 16.51 -60.28 -43.63
N LYS A 562 16.82 -59.29 -42.78
CA LYS A 562 15.86 -58.34 -42.17
C LYS A 562 15.71 -57.01 -42.92
N GLN A 563 16.05 -56.98 -44.20
CA GLN A 563 16.16 -55.74 -44.98
C GLN A 563 14.84 -54.96 -45.08
N VAL A 564 13.71 -55.66 -45.17
CA VAL A 564 12.37 -55.05 -45.19
C VAL A 564 12.02 -54.38 -43.86
N GLU A 565 12.39 -54.99 -42.73
CA GLU A 565 12.15 -54.46 -41.38
C GLU A 565 12.99 -53.21 -41.12
N TYR A 566 14.23 -53.21 -41.60
CA TYR A 566 15.13 -52.04 -41.57
C TYR A 566 14.60 -50.86 -42.39
N GLU A 567 14.16 -51.10 -43.62
CA GLU A 567 13.54 -50.04 -44.43
C GLU A 567 12.26 -49.51 -43.78
N GLY A 568 11.53 -50.37 -43.05
CA GLY A 568 10.42 -49.97 -42.19
C GLY A 568 10.86 -49.02 -41.07
N LEU A 569 11.94 -49.37 -40.36
CA LEU A 569 12.50 -48.56 -39.27
C LEU A 569 13.01 -47.20 -39.75
N ALA A 570 13.76 -47.16 -40.87
CA ALA A 570 14.30 -45.92 -41.43
C ALA A 570 13.19 -44.97 -41.91
N ARG A 571 12.12 -45.52 -42.50
CA ARG A 571 10.91 -44.74 -42.85
C ARG A 571 10.19 -44.23 -41.60
N LEU A 572 10.12 -45.04 -40.54
CA LEU A 572 9.51 -44.66 -39.27
C LEU A 572 10.28 -43.52 -38.58
N VAL A 573 11.61 -43.55 -38.56
CA VAL A 573 12.43 -42.44 -38.05
C VAL A 573 12.16 -41.14 -38.82
N SER A 574 12.12 -41.21 -40.16
CA SER A 574 11.85 -40.03 -41.00
C SER A 574 10.44 -39.48 -40.79
N ARG A 575 9.46 -40.37 -40.57
CA ARG A 575 8.09 -40.00 -40.21
C ARG A 575 8.04 -39.31 -38.84
N LEU A 576 8.72 -39.86 -37.84
CA LEU A 576 8.80 -39.28 -36.50
C LEU A 576 9.49 -37.91 -36.51
N GLU A 577 10.57 -37.70 -37.29
CA GLU A 577 11.18 -36.38 -37.47
C GLU A 577 10.16 -35.34 -37.97
N THR A 578 9.26 -35.77 -38.87
CA THR A 578 8.19 -34.92 -39.41
C THR A 578 7.09 -34.67 -38.38
N GLU A 579 6.68 -35.70 -37.63
CA GLU A 579 5.67 -35.61 -36.58
C GLU A 579 6.13 -34.74 -35.41
N VAL A 580 7.41 -34.81 -35.02
CA VAL A 580 8.05 -33.96 -34.01
C VAL A 580 7.98 -32.48 -34.42
N LYS A 581 8.42 -32.15 -35.64
CA LYS A 581 8.35 -30.78 -36.18
C LYS A 581 6.92 -30.27 -36.27
N ALA A 582 5.99 -31.11 -36.74
CA ALA A 582 4.58 -30.76 -36.83
C ALA A 582 3.95 -30.55 -35.44
N GLY A 583 4.31 -31.38 -34.46
CA GLY A 583 3.89 -31.25 -33.06
C GLY A 583 4.40 -29.96 -32.43
N ALA A 584 5.67 -29.63 -32.62
CA ALA A 584 6.28 -28.39 -32.16
C ALA A 584 5.57 -27.17 -32.77
N LEU A 585 5.36 -27.17 -34.09
CA LEU A 585 4.67 -26.08 -34.79
C LEU A 585 3.23 -25.90 -34.27
N LYS A 586 2.48 -26.99 -34.11
CA LYS A 586 1.11 -26.96 -33.57
C LYS A 586 1.06 -26.37 -32.15
N GLN A 587 2.03 -26.74 -31.30
CA GLN A 587 2.11 -26.19 -29.95
C GLN A 587 2.50 -24.70 -29.97
N LEU A 588 3.44 -24.29 -30.82
CA LEU A 588 3.81 -22.88 -31.00
C LEU A 588 2.63 -22.03 -31.47
N GLU A 589 1.80 -22.53 -32.40
CA GLU A 589 0.56 -21.86 -32.81
C GLU A 589 -0.42 -21.73 -31.65
N THR A 590 -0.53 -22.77 -30.81
CA THR A 590 -1.42 -22.81 -29.65
C THR A 590 -0.97 -21.78 -28.58
N LEU A 591 0.32 -21.73 -28.26
CA LEU A 591 0.92 -20.70 -27.39
C LEU A 591 0.74 -19.29 -27.98
N SER A 592 0.92 -19.13 -29.29
CA SER A 592 0.71 -17.85 -29.98
C SER A 592 -0.72 -17.35 -29.88
N ARG A 593 -1.72 -18.26 -29.96
CA ARG A 593 -3.13 -17.91 -29.73
C ARG A 593 -3.38 -17.47 -28.29
N GLY A 594 -2.81 -18.16 -27.30
CA GLY A 594 -2.87 -17.75 -25.89
C GLY A 594 -2.32 -16.34 -25.68
N ASN A 595 -1.13 -16.05 -26.23
CA ASN A 595 -0.51 -14.72 -26.14
C ASN A 595 -1.34 -13.63 -26.83
N ARG A 596 -1.98 -13.92 -27.98
CA ARG A 596 -2.88 -12.95 -28.64
C ARG A 596 -4.07 -12.58 -27.76
N VAL A 597 -4.63 -13.53 -27.01
CA VAL A 597 -5.73 -13.24 -26.07
C VAL A 597 -5.24 -12.30 -24.97
N LEU A 598 -4.06 -12.54 -24.40
CA LEU A 598 -3.47 -11.66 -23.37
C LEU A 598 -3.29 -10.23 -23.90
N GLU A 599 -2.80 -10.05 -25.12
CA GLU A 599 -2.65 -8.71 -25.74
C GLU A 599 -4.01 -8.04 -26.02
N GLN A 600 -5.05 -8.80 -26.38
CA GLN A 600 -6.41 -8.27 -26.52
C GLN A 600 -6.97 -7.79 -25.18
N ILE A 601 -6.76 -8.54 -24.09
CA ILE A 601 -7.16 -8.14 -22.74
C ILE A 601 -6.45 -6.84 -22.34
N ARG A 602 -5.15 -6.75 -22.59
CA ARG A 602 -4.36 -5.55 -22.34
C ARG A 602 -4.87 -4.33 -23.11
N THR A 603 -5.22 -4.53 -24.39
CA THR A 603 -5.84 -3.49 -25.23
C THR A 603 -7.18 -3.02 -24.66
N LYS A 604 -8.02 -3.95 -24.19
CA LYS A 604 -9.30 -3.61 -23.54
C LYS A 604 -9.10 -2.84 -22.23
N ILE A 605 -8.14 -3.23 -21.39
CA ILE A 605 -7.79 -2.47 -20.17
C ILE A 605 -7.37 -1.04 -20.52
N SER A 606 -6.58 -0.88 -21.60
CA SER A 606 -6.18 0.45 -22.08
C SER A 606 -7.38 1.28 -22.58
N GLN A 607 -8.37 0.66 -23.22
CA GLN A 607 -9.63 1.32 -23.60
C GLN A 607 -10.45 1.73 -22.37
N LEU A 608 -10.58 0.85 -21.37
CA LEU A 608 -11.24 1.18 -20.09
C LEU A 608 -10.56 2.35 -19.39
N LYS A 609 -9.22 2.41 -19.43
CA LYS A 609 -8.45 3.56 -18.92
C LYS A 609 -8.76 4.86 -19.66
N SER A 610 -8.92 4.80 -20.98
CA SER A 610 -9.38 5.97 -21.75
C SER A 610 -10.79 6.39 -21.37
N ASN A 611 -11.70 5.43 -21.16
CA ASN A 611 -13.07 5.72 -20.72
C ASN A 611 -13.08 6.37 -19.33
N LEU A 612 -12.26 5.86 -18.40
CA LEU A 612 -12.09 6.45 -17.08
C LEU A 612 -11.57 7.90 -17.17
N ASN A 613 -10.59 8.17 -18.03
CA ASN A 613 -10.10 9.54 -18.23
C ASN A 613 -11.19 10.47 -18.77
N ASN A 614 -12.07 9.97 -19.64
CA ASN A 614 -13.23 10.75 -20.11
C ASN A 614 -14.21 11.05 -18.96
N LEU A 615 -14.47 10.08 -18.06
CA LEU A 615 -15.30 10.29 -16.87
C LEU A 615 -14.76 11.40 -15.94
N VAL A 616 -13.43 11.49 -15.82
CA VAL A 616 -12.77 12.54 -15.02
C VAL A 616 -13.12 13.94 -15.56
N VAL A 617 -13.24 14.08 -16.89
CA VAL A 617 -13.49 15.36 -17.55
C VAL A 617 -14.98 15.73 -17.50
N THR A 618 -15.88 14.76 -17.62
CA THR A 618 -17.33 14.97 -17.77
C THR A 618 -18.11 15.01 -16.45
N ALA A 619 -17.43 14.92 -15.30
CA ALA A 619 -18.02 14.91 -13.96
C ALA A 619 -19.21 13.92 -13.85
N GLN A 620 -18.98 12.69 -14.31
CA GLN A 620 -20.03 11.67 -14.40
C GLN A 620 -20.25 10.90 -13.07
N THR A 621 -21.37 10.19 -13.00
CA THR A 621 -21.96 9.68 -11.74
C THR A 621 -21.31 8.38 -11.24
N PRO A 622 -21.49 8.02 -9.95
CA PRO A 622 -21.04 6.75 -9.38
C PRO A 622 -21.53 5.51 -10.13
N THR A 623 -22.68 5.62 -10.82
CA THR A 623 -23.27 4.53 -11.62
C THR A 623 -22.37 4.13 -12.79
N GLU A 624 -21.78 5.09 -13.50
CA GLU A 624 -20.93 4.81 -14.65
C GLU A 624 -19.58 4.22 -14.21
N LEU A 625 -19.05 4.70 -13.09
CA LEU A 625 -17.84 4.14 -12.48
C LEU A 625 -18.06 2.70 -11.99
N SER A 626 -19.22 2.42 -11.40
CA SER A 626 -19.63 1.05 -11.07
C SER A 626 -19.76 0.17 -12.32
N GLY A 627 -20.19 0.75 -13.45
CA GLY A 627 -20.22 0.06 -14.75
C GLY A 627 -18.83 -0.35 -15.23
N LEU A 628 -17.86 0.56 -15.19
CA LEU A 628 -16.47 0.25 -15.56
C LEU A 628 -15.83 -0.78 -14.64
N LYS A 629 -16.13 -0.73 -13.33
CA LYS A 629 -15.64 -1.73 -12.37
C LYS A 629 -16.18 -3.12 -12.70
N LYS A 630 -17.47 -3.21 -13.00
CA LYS A 630 -18.08 -4.47 -13.45
C LYS A 630 -17.48 -4.96 -14.76
N GLU A 631 -17.27 -4.08 -15.74
CA GLU A 631 -16.66 -4.45 -17.02
C GLU A 631 -15.22 -4.95 -16.85
N LEU A 632 -14.44 -4.35 -15.94
CA LEU A 632 -13.12 -4.85 -15.57
C LEU A 632 -13.19 -6.22 -14.89
N ASP A 633 -14.10 -6.41 -13.95
CA ASP A 633 -14.26 -7.70 -13.25
C ASP A 633 -14.74 -8.80 -14.21
N ASP A 634 -15.68 -8.50 -15.11
CA ASP A 634 -16.13 -9.42 -16.16
C ASP A 634 -14.98 -9.78 -17.12
N LEU A 635 -14.12 -8.79 -17.45
CA LEU A 635 -12.95 -9.01 -18.30
C LEU A 635 -11.91 -9.94 -17.66
N LEU A 636 -11.73 -9.88 -16.34
CA LEU A 636 -10.69 -10.64 -15.62
C LEU A 636 -11.18 -12.00 -15.11
N TYR A 637 -12.43 -12.07 -14.65
CA TYR A 637 -12.94 -13.24 -13.93
C TYR A 637 -14.01 -14.00 -14.70
N ALA A 638 -14.85 -13.32 -15.50
CA ALA A 638 -15.91 -13.99 -16.29
C ALA A 638 -15.44 -14.39 -17.70
N ASN A 639 -14.25 -13.96 -18.12
CA ASN A 639 -13.75 -14.20 -19.46
C ASN A 639 -13.11 -15.59 -19.62
N SER A 640 -13.88 -16.55 -20.16
CA SER A 640 -13.41 -17.91 -20.43
C SER A 640 -12.23 -17.98 -21.41
N SER A 641 -12.11 -17.00 -22.33
CA SER A 641 -10.97 -16.95 -23.27
C SER A 641 -9.67 -16.64 -22.55
N LEU A 642 -9.70 -15.73 -21.55
CA LEU A 642 -8.54 -15.45 -20.70
C LEU A 642 -8.15 -16.70 -19.90
N GLN A 643 -9.12 -17.37 -19.25
CA GLN A 643 -8.83 -18.59 -18.48
C GLN A 643 -8.21 -19.70 -19.35
N ASN A 644 -8.77 -19.93 -20.55
CA ASN A 644 -8.20 -20.89 -21.50
C ASN A 644 -6.79 -20.49 -21.97
N ALA A 645 -6.53 -19.19 -22.16
CA ALA A 645 -5.21 -18.70 -22.52
C ALA A 645 -4.20 -18.92 -21.39
N LEU A 646 -4.58 -18.68 -20.13
CA LEU A 646 -3.71 -18.93 -18.97
C LEU A 646 -3.37 -20.42 -18.85
N ILE A 647 -4.36 -21.32 -18.96
CA ILE A 647 -4.15 -22.78 -18.97
C ILE A 647 -3.20 -23.18 -20.11
N THR A 648 -3.44 -22.65 -21.32
CA THR A 648 -2.61 -22.93 -22.51
C THR A 648 -1.15 -22.51 -22.30
N LEU A 649 -0.92 -21.42 -21.58
CA LEU A 649 0.41 -20.88 -21.28
C LEU A 649 1.00 -21.44 -19.98
N GLY A 650 0.35 -22.42 -19.33
CA GLY A 650 0.82 -23.01 -18.08
C GLY A 650 0.87 -22.02 -16.92
N MET A 651 0.05 -20.97 -16.97
CA MET A 651 0.00 -19.92 -15.97
C MET A 651 -1.20 -20.14 -15.05
N THR A 652 -0.98 -20.14 -13.74
CA THR A 652 -2.06 -20.21 -12.74
C THR A 652 -2.62 -18.83 -12.40
N GLU A 653 -1.91 -17.76 -12.78
CA GLU A 653 -2.22 -16.38 -12.44
C GLU A 653 -2.04 -15.46 -13.66
N ILE A 654 -2.73 -14.30 -13.63
CA ILE A 654 -2.59 -13.27 -14.64
C ILE A 654 -1.14 -12.74 -14.66
N PRO A 655 -0.49 -12.62 -15.83
CA PRO A 655 0.86 -12.09 -15.95
C PRO A 655 1.06 -10.77 -15.20
N LYS A 656 2.21 -10.61 -14.53
CA LYS A 656 2.53 -9.44 -13.70
C LYS A 656 2.37 -8.10 -14.43
N ASN A 657 2.68 -8.04 -15.72
CA ASN A 657 2.51 -6.82 -16.51
C ASN A 657 1.03 -6.41 -16.62
N ILE A 658 0.12 -7.36 -16.92
CA ILE A 658 -1.33 -7.10 -16.96
C ILE A 658 -1.85 -6.80 -15.55
N SER A 659 -1.43 -7.58 -14.55
CA SER A 659 -1.83 -7.36 -13.15
C SER A 659 -1.46 -5.96 -12.66
N SER A 660 -0.24 -5.48 -12.98
CA SER A 660 0.18 -4.12 -12.63
C SER A 660 -0.62 -3.02 -13.34
N GLU A 661 -1.07 -3.25 -14.58
CA GLU A 661 -1.96 -2.32 -15.29
C GLU A 661 -3.37 -2.30 -14.69
N VAL A 662 -3.89 -3.47 -14.27
CA VAL A 662 -5.16 -3.59 -13.54
C VAL A 662 -5.10 -2.86 -12.21
N ASP A 663 -4.03 -3.04 -11.43
CA ASP A 663 -3.86 -2.38 -10.13
C ASP A 663 -3.78 -0.86 -10.28
N ALA A 664 -3.02 -0.37 -11.28
CA ALA A 664 -2.96 1.06 -11.59
C ALA A 664 -4.33 1.62 -12.01
N PHE A 665 -5.11 0.85 -12.76
CA PHE A 665 -6.47 1.22 -13.14
C PHE A 665 -7.41 1.26 -11.93
N LYS A 666 -7.37 0.24 -11.04
CA LYS A 666 -8.12 0.22 -9.78
C LYS A 666 -7.80 1.40 -8.87
N MET A 667 -6.51 1.71 -8.69
CA MET A 667 -6.09 2.90 -7.94
C MET A 667 -6.63 4.20 -8.55
N SER A 668 -6.67 4.30 -9.89
CA SER A 668 -7.22 5.47 -10.57
C SER A 668 -8.72 5.61 -10.35
N MET A 669 -9.46 4.50 -10.34
CA MET A 669 -10.90 4.48 -10.02
C MET A 669 -11.14 4.94 -8.57
N GLU A 670 -10.39 4.40 -7.60
CA GLU A 670 -10.53 4.76 -6.18
C GLU A 670 -10.22 6.25 -5.92
N GLN A 671 -9.21 6.79 -6.61
CA GLN A 671 -8.92 8.22 -6.57
C GLN A 671 -10.08 9.06 -7.13
N LEU A 672 -10.73 8.60 -8.20
CA LEU A 672 -11.89 9.28 -8.77
C LEU A 672 -13.10 9.21 -7.84
N GLU A 673 -13.38 8.05 -7.23
CA GLU A 673 -14.42 7.89 -6.20
C GLU A 673 -14.20 8.86 -5.05
N THR A 674 -12.97 8.95 -4.56
CA THR A 674 -12.59 9.86 -3.46
C THR A 674 -12.82 11.32 -3.86
N ARG A 675 -12.39 11.72 -5.06
CA ARG A 675 -12.62 13.09 -5.56
C ARG A 675 -14.11 13.40 -5.70
N TYR A 676 -14.88 12.48 -6.26
CA TYR A 676 -16.33 12.64 -6.39
C TYR A 676 -17.00 12.77 -5.02
N ALA A 677 -16.63 11.94 -4.04
CA ALA A 677 -17.16 12.02 -2.67
C ALA A 677 -16.85 13.37 -2.00
N ILE A 678 -15.63 13.90 -2.19
CA ILE A 678 -15.24 15.22 -1.69
C ILE A 678 -16.07 16.32 -2.36
N SER A 679 -16.18 16.32 -3.69
CA SER A 679 -16.98 17.29 -4.43
C SER A 679 -18.46 17.22 -4.07
N PHE A 680 -19.01 16.01 -3.92
CA PHE A 680 -20.39 15.80 -3.48
C PHE A 680 -20.61 16.37 -2.08
N LYS A 681 -19.72 16.06 -1.12
CA LYS A 681 -19.80 16.61 0.24
C LYS A 681 -19.73 18.13 0.24
N HIS A 682 -18.78 18.71 -0.49
CA HIS A 682 -18.62 20.15 -0.61
C HIS A 682 -19.88 20.82 -1.20
N ASN A 683 -20.44 20.27 -2.28
CA ASN A 683 -21.66 20.79 -2.87
C ASN A 683 -22.87 20.62 -1.93
N SER A 684 -22.94 19.53 -1.18
CA SER A 684 -23.98 19.34 -0.15
C SER A 684 -23.86 20.39 0.97
N GLU A 685 -22.65 20.70 1.42
CA GLU A 685 -22.41 21.76 2.41
C GLU A 685 -22.79 23.14 1.86
N LEU A 686 -22.46 23.43 0.59
CA LEU A 686 -22.87 24.67 -0.09
C LEU A 686 -24.39 24.78 -0.22
N ILE A 687 -25.09 23.68 -0.53
CA ILE A 687 -26.57 23.65 -0.53
C ILE A 687 -27.10 24.04 0.85
N GLN A 688 -26.58 23.44 1.92
CA GLN A 688 -27.01 23.75 3.29
C GLN A 688 -26.71 25.21 3.68
N GLN A 689 -25.54 25.74 3.29
CA GLN A 689 -25.19 27.14 3.51
C GLN A 689 -26.13 28.09 2.76
N LEU A 690 -26.50 27.77 1.51
CA LEU A 690 -27.45 28.57 0.73
C LEU A 690 -28.85 28.54 1.37
N ILE A 691 -29.33 27.37 1.79
CA ILE A 691 -30.61 27.22 2.51
C ILE A 691 -30.60 28.04 3.79
N HIS A 692 -29.50 28.00 4.55
CA HIS A 692 -29.33 28.78 5.77
C HIS A 692 -29.34 30.30 5.46
N ASN A 693 -28.59 30.77 4.47
CA ASN A 693 -28.58 32.17 4.05
C ASN A 693 -29.96 32.67 3.61
N ILE A 694 -30.73 31.85 2.89
CA ILE A 694 -32.12 32.16 2.50
C ILE A 694 -33.01 32.25 3.75
N SER A 695 -32.86 31.31 4.67
CA SER A 695 -33.64 31.25 5.92
C SER A 695 -33.35 32.44 6.84
N ASP A 696 -32.09 32.84 6.94
CA ASP A 696 -31.58 33.90 7.82
C ASP A 696 -31.73 35.30 7.23
N MET A 697 -32.10 35.42 5.95
CA MET A 697 -32.35 36.72 5.33
C MET A 697 -33.33 37.53 6.18
N TYR A 698 -32.86 38.65 6.74
CA TYR A 698 -33.65 39.47 7.64
C TYR A 698 -34.77 40.17 6.87
N VAL A 699 -36.01 40.01 7.34
CA VAL A 699 -37.21 40.64 6.80
C VAL A 699 -37.87 41.40 7.94
N SER A 700 -38.05 42.70 7.76
CA SER A 700 -38.82 43.54 8.68
C SER A 700 -39.37 44.74 7.93
N PHE A 701 -40.60 45.10 8.27
CA PHE A 701 -41.30 46.27 7.75
C PHE A 701 -41.64 47.26 8.87
N ASP A 702 -41.07 47.07 10.07
CA ASP A 702 -41.53 47.76 11.28
C ASP A 702 -41.31 49.26 11.24
N THR A 703 -40.28 49.72 10.52
CA THR A 703 -39.89 51.13 10.39
C THR A 703 -40.65 51.89 9.29
N LEU A 704 -41.48 51.21 8.50
CA LEU A 704 -42.20 51.83 7.38
C LEU A 704 -43.59 52.27 7.83
N ASP A 705 -44.02 53.45 7.38
CA ASP A 705 -45.30 54.05 7.79
C ASP A 705 -46.31 54.09 6.62
N SER A 706 -45.87 53.96 5.36
CA SER A 706 -46.74 53.99 4.17
C SER A 706 -46.87 52.62 3.48
N ILE A 707 -48.00 52.41 2.79
CA ILE A 707 -48.27 51.17 2.05
C ILE A 707 -47.34 51.08 0.83
N GLU A 708 -47.09 52.19 0.15
CA GLU A 708 -46.22 52.28 -1.02
C GLU A 708 -44.76 51.90 -0.71
N GLU A 709 -44.24 52.32 0.45
CA GLU A 709 -42.90 51.91 0.91
C GLU A 709 -42.84 50.41 1.24
N ILE A 710 -43.89 49.86 1.86
CA ILE A 710 -43.98 48.43 2.18
C ILE A 710 -44.00 47.60 0.89
N ASP A 711 -44.79 48.00 -0.10
CA ASP A 711 -44.85 47.32 -1.40
C ASP A 711 -43.50 47.39 -2.13
N SER A 712 -42.86 48.56 -2.12
CA SER A 712 -41.54 48.75 -2.74
C SER A 712 -40.47 47.87 -2.08
N LEU A 713 -40.43 47.81 -0.75
CA LEU A 713 -39.47 46.97 -0.02
C LEU A 713 -39.77 45.48 -0.17
N SER A 714 -41.05 45.09 -0.16
CA SER A 714 -41.47 43.69 -0.39
C SER A 714 -41.03 43.21 -1.78
N ALA A 715 -41.26 44.01 -2.82
CA ALA A 715 -40.79 43.72 -4.17
C ALA A 715 -39.26 43.59 -4.25
N LEU A 716 -38.52 44.41 -3.49
CA LEU A 716 -37.06 44.31 -3.40
C LEU A 716 -36.63 42.97 -2.77
N TYR A 717 -37.24 42.55 -1.66
CA TYR A 717 -36.94 41.26 -1.02
C TYR A 717 -37.27 40.07 -1.93
N LEU A 718 -38.40 40.08 -2.62
CA LEU A 718 -38.77 39.03 -3.57
C LEU A 718 -37.75 38.95 -4.72
N LYS A 719 -37.32 40.10 -5.26
CA LYS A 719 -36.27 40.17 -6.29
C LYS A 719 -34.92 39.66 -5.78
N GLN A 720 -34.56 39.91 -4.52
CA GLN A 720 -33.36 39.35 -3.92
C GLN A 720 -33.44 37.83 -3.79
N LEU A 721 -34.59 37.29 -3.40
CA LEU A 721 -34.83 35.84 -3.35
C LEU A 721 -34.73 35.18 -4.73
N ASP A 722 -35.22 35.82 -5.79
CA ASP A 722 -35.07 35.31 -7.15
C ASP A 722 -33.62 35.35 -7.64
N ARG A 723 -32.80 36.30 -7.16
CA ARG A 723 -31.36 36.33 -7.48
C ARG A 723 -30.61 35.13 -6.91
N PHE A 724 -31.03 34.55 -5.78
CA PHE A 724 -30.40 33.33 -5.25
C PHE A 724 -30.50 32.17 -6.26
N ARG A 725 -31.62 32.04 -7.00
CA ARG A 725 -31.78 31.03 -8.06
C ARG A 725 -30.77 31.16 -9.19
N SER A 726 -30.34 32.39 -9.45
CA SER A 726 -29.43 32.71 -10.57
C SER A 726 -27.97 32.85 -10.12
N SER A 727 -27.67 32.63 -8.83
CA SER A 727 -26.31 32.79 -8.31
C SER A 727 -25.34 31.78 -8.91
N ASP A 728 -24.08 32.18 -9.09
CA ASP A 728 -23.02 31.32 -9.65
C ASP A 728 -22.86 30.02 -8.86
N ALA A 729 -23.05 30.08 -7.53
CA ALA A 729 -23.02 28.90 -6.67
C ALA A 729 -24.12 27.89 -7.03
N VAL A 730 -25.37 28.36 -7.25
CA VAL A 730 -26.48 27.49 -7.68
C VAL A 730 -26.24 26.95 -9.09
N GLN A 731 -25.69 27.75 -9.99
CA GLN A 731 -25.34 27.29 -11.34
C GLN A 731 -24.28 26.18 -11.32
N LEU A 732 -23.23 26.32 -10.50
CA LEU A 732 -22.20 25.30 -10.31
C LEU A 732 -22.77 24.01 -9.71
N ILE A 733 -23.65 24.12 -8.71
CA ILE A 733 -24.32 22.97 -8.10
C ILE A 733 -25.25 22.27 -9.11
N ASN A 734 -26.04 23.03 -9.85
CA ASN A 734 -26.91 22.52 -10.92
C ASN A 734 -26.10 21.78 -12.00
N GLN A 735 -24.95 22.34 -12.40
CA GLN A 735 -24.05 21.71 -13.36
C GLN A 735 -23.47 20.40 -12.82
N PHE A 736 -23.07 20.36 -11.54
CA PHE A 736 -22.54 19.15 -10.90
C PHE A 736 -23.58 18.04 -10.81
N PHE A 737 -24.82 18.36 -10.40
CA PHE A 737 -25.90 17.38 -10.28
C PHE A 737 -26.63 17.10 -11.61
N LYS A 738 -26.29 17.80 -12.69
CA LYS A 738 -26.99 17.76 -13.99
C LYS A 738 -28.50 17.93 -13.83
N LYS A 739 -28.91 18.89 -13.00
CA LYS A 739 -30.31 19.25 -12.74
C LYS A 739 -30.52 20.74 -13.01
N ASP A 740 -31.66 21.09 -13.59
CA ASP A 740 -32.01 22.50 -13.85
C ASP A 740 -32.25 23.28 -12.54
N THR A 741 -32.74 22.59 -11.50
CA THR A 741 -32.97 23.16 -10.17
C THR A 741 -32.75 22.12 -9.08
N ILE A 742 -32.12 22.54 -7.98
CA ILE A 742 -32.05 21.78 -6.72
C ILE A 742 -33.35 22.01 -5.92
N PRO A 743 -34.20 20.98 -5.73
CA PRO A 743 -35.51 21.14 -5.08
C PRO A 743 -35.44 21.80 -3.71
N GLU A 744 -34.43 21.46 -2.91
CA GLU A 744 -34.25 21.92 -1.53
C GLU A 744 -34.01 23.45 -1.47
N ILE A 745 -33.23 23.99 -2.41
CA ILE A 745 -33.02 25.44 -2.54
C ILE A 745 -34.29 26.12 -3.05
N GLY A 746 -34.98 25.49 -4.01
CA GLY A 746 -36.26 25.98 -4.52
C GLY A 746 -37.32 26.11 -3.44
N GLU A 747 -37.48 25.09 -2.60
CA GLU A 747 -38.41 25.06 -1.47
C GLU A 747 -38.08 26.14 -0.43
N ALA A 748 -36.80 26.27 -0.04
CA ALA A 748 -36.37 27.30 0.90
C ALA A 748 -36.70 28.72 0.40
N ILE A 749 -36.51 28.98 -0.90
CA ILE A 749 -36.85 30.25 -1.53
C ILE A 749 -38.36 30.51 -1.46
N GLU A 750 -39.19 29.54 -1.82
CA GLU A 750 -40.64 29.70 -1.80
C GLU A 750 -41.19 29.89 -0.38
N LEU A 751 -40.69 29.14 0.60
CA LEU A 751 -41.04 29.34 2.01
C LEU A 751 -40.70 30.76 2.50
N LYS A 752 -39.54 31.29 2.09
CA LYS A 752 -39.14 32.64 2.48
C LYS A 752 -39.97 33.71 1.78
N LYS A 753 -40.34 33.53 0.50
CA LYS A 753 -41.26 34.44 -0.22
C LYS A 753 -42.61 34.54 0.48
N VAL A 754 -43.19 33.41 0.90
CA VAL A 754 -44.46 33.39 1.64
C VAL A 754 -44.35 34.20 2.94
N ARG A 755 -43.23 34.08 3.67
CA ARG A 755 -43.00 34.86 4.89
C ARG A 755 -42.91 36.36 4.62
N VAL A 756 -42.17 36.78 3.58
CA VAL A 756 -42.08 38.20 3.16
C VAL A 756 -43.46 38.77 2.88
N ILE A 757 -44.29 38.06 2.10
CA ILE A 757 -45.65 38.49 1.75
C ILE A 757 -46.52 38.61 3.01
N LYS A 758 -46.45 37.62 3.91
CA LYS A 758 -47.24 37.60 5.15
C LYS A 758 -46.88 38.76 6.09
N GLU A 759 -45.59 39.03 6.29
CA GLU A 759 -45.13 40.14 7.12
C GLU A 759 -45.49 41.50 6.50
N ALA A 760 -45.37 41.65 5.17
CA ALA A 760 -45.79 42.85 4.45
C ALA A 760 -47.30 43.12 4.60
N GLU A 761 -48.17 42.11 4.38
CA GLU A 761 -49.62 42.27 4.53
C GLU A 761 -50.03 42.58 5.98
N SER A 762 -49.35 41.98 6.97
CA SER A 762 -49.58 42.29 8.38
C SER A 762 -49.25 43.76 8.70
N LYS A 763 -48.14 44.28 8.16
CA LYS A 763 -47.76 45.69 8.34
C LYS A 763 -48.71 46.62 7.58
N LYS A 764 -49.08 46.30 6.33
CA LYS A 764 -50.09 47.06 5.56
C LYS A 764 -51.41 47.16 6.30
N ALA A 765 -51.88 46.08 6.92
CA ALA A 765 -53.08 46.11 7.74
C ALA A 765 -52.95 47.12 8.90
N THR A 766 -51.78 47.20 9.52
CA THR A 766 -51.47 48.20 10.57
C THR A 766 -51.49 49.63 10.01
N CYS A 767 -50.88 49.86 8.84
CA CYS A 767 -50.91 51.17 8.16
C CYS A 767 -52.32 51.57 7.72
N ARG A 768 -53.12 50.64 7.18
CA ARG A 768 -54.53 50.90 6.82
C ARG A 768 -55.35 51.33 8.02
N VAL A 769 -55.15 50.69 9.18
CA VAL A 769 -55.80 51.09 10.44
C VAL A 769 -55.34 52.48 10.87
N ALA A 770 -54.05 52.79 10.79
CA ALA A 770 -53.51 54.11 11.12
C ALA A 770 -54.09 55.22 10.19
N ASN A 771 -54.06 55.01 8.87
CA ASN A 771 -54.58 55.98 7.89
C ASN A 771 -56.10 56.17 8.02
N SER A 772 -56.85 55.08 8.23
CA SER A 772 -58.29 55.16 8.49
C SER A 772 -58.58 55.93 9.77
N PHE A 773 -57.75 55.73 10.80
CA PHE A 773 -57.88 56.45 12.06
C PHE A 773 -57.60 57.95 11.91
N GLU A 774 -56.55 58.36 11.20
CA GLU A 774 -56.29 59.77 10.88
C GLU A 774 -57.46 60.40 10.11
N THR A 775 -57.97 59.70 9.10
CA THR A 775 -59.14 60.14 8.33
C THR A 775 -60.38 60.32 9.21
N LEU A 776 -60.58 59.43 10.20
CA LEU A 776 -61.69 59.54 11.14
C LEU A 776 -61.49 60.67 12.16
N LEU A 777 -60.26 60.90 12.66
CA LEU A 777 -59.95 62.04 13.52
C LEU A 777 -60.30 63.37 12.85
N ASP A 778 -59.92 63.52 11.58
CA ASP A 778 -60.24 64.67 10.74
C ASP A 778 -61.74 64.80 10.50
N LYS A 779 -62.39 63.69 10.10
CA LYS A 779 -63.83 63.66 9.82
C LYS A 779 -64.67 64.06 11.03
N PHE A 780 -64.32 63.58 12.22
CA PHE A 780 -65.02 63.93 13.46
C PHE A 780 -64.59 65.29 14.03
N LYS A 781 -63.61 65.95 13.41
CA LYS A 781 -63.06 67.24 13.86
C LYS A 781 -62.67 67.21 15.34
N ILE A 782 -62.11 66.09 15.80
CA ILE A 782 -61.90 65.83 17.24
C ILE A 782 -60.96 66.87 17.85
N GLU A 783 -59.92 67.25 17.13
CA GLU A 783 -59.01 68.32 17.55
C GLU A 783 -59.77 69.65 17.75
N GLN A 784 -60.62 70.04 16.78
CA GLN A 784 -61.42 71.26 16.87
C GLN A 784 -62.44 71.19 18.02
N ARG A 785 -63.03 70.02 18.26
CA ARG A 785 -63.99 69.80 19.36
C ARG A 785 -63.31 69.85 20.73
N ILE A 786 -62.11 69.29 20.85
CA ILE A 786 -61.31 69.37 22.08
C ILE A 786 -60.86 70.81 22.30
N ALA A 787 -60.39 71.52 21.27
CA ALA A 787 -60.01 72.93 21.38
C ALA A 787 -61.20 73.81 21.81
N TYR A 788 -62.38 73.59 21.21
CA TYR A 788 -63.62 74.27 21.60
C TYR A 788 -63.98 73.97 23.06
N LEU A 789 -64.00 72.70 23.45
CA LEU A 789 -64.31 72.30 24.82
C LEU A 789 -63.31 72.87 25.84
N SER A 790 -62.01 72.83 25.53
CA SER A 790 -60.95 73.45 26.36
C SER A 790 -61.20 74.95 26.53
N SER A 791 -61.52 75.68 25.45
CA SER A 791 -61.79 77.12 25.52
C SER A 791 -63.01 77.45 26.39
N LEU A 792 -64.05 76.63 26.29
CA LEU A 792 -65.32 76.81 27.00
C LEU A 792 -65.19 76.43 28.48
N VAL A 793 -64.38 75.42 28.82
CA VAL A 793 -64.04 75.10 30.21
C VAL A 793 -63.16 76.21 30.82
N VAL A 794 -62.17 76.73 30.10
CA VAL A 794 -61.29 77.81 30.60
C VAL A 794 -62.06 79.11 30.88
N SER A 795 -63.04 79.48 30.04
CA SER A 795 -63.87 80.65 30.32
C SER A 795 -64.68 80.47 31.60
N ARG A 796 -65.30 79.29 31.80
CA ARG A 796 -66.13 79.00 32.97
C ARG A 796 -65.36 78.78 34.28
N VAL A 797 -64.07 78.44 34.23
CA VAL A 797 -63.18 78.45 35.41
C VAL A 797 -63.02 79.86 35.98
N LYS A 798 -63.11 80.90 35.15
CA LYS A 798 -62.97 82.30 35.58
C LYS A 798 -64.26 82.86 36.21
N ASP A 799 -65.41 82.30 35.86
CA ASP A 799 -66.73 82.85 36.22
C ASP A 799 -67.39 82.17 37.44
N ASN A 800 -66.78 81.12 38.01
CA ASN A 800 -67.39 80.32 39.08
C ASN A 800 -66.84 80.65 40.48
N GLU A 801 -67.73 80.93 41.44
CA GLU A 801 -67.38 81.38 42.80
C GLU A 801 -67.20 80.24 43.82
N THR A 802 -67.57 78.98 43.51
CA THR A 802 -67.42 77.87 44.46
C THR A 802 -66.10 77.10 44.26
N PRO A 803 -65.23 77.00 45.29
CA PRO A 803 -63.89 76.39 45.16
C PRO A 803 -63.87 74.95 44.61
N GLY A 804 -64.89 74.14 44.95
CA GLY A 804 -64.99 72.76 44.47
C GLY A 804 -65.27 72.64 42.96
N HIS A 805 -66.13 73.52 42.41
CA HIS A 805 -66.39 73.57 40.96
C HIS A 805 -65.16 74.05 40.20
N GLN A 806 -64.46 75.06 40.72
CA GLN A 806 -63.27 75.61 40.09
C GLN A 806 -62.13 74.56 40.03
N GLN A 807 -61.95 73.76 41.07
CA GLN A 807 -60.97 72.67 41.08
C GLN A 807 -61.30 71.57 40.06
N ALA A 808 -62.57 71.17 39.96
CA ALA A 808 -63.01 70.15 39.00
C ALA A 808 -62.85 70.61 37.54
N LEU A 809 -63.25 71.85 37.23
CA LEU A 809 -63.09 72.44 35.89
C LEU A 809 -61.62 72.69 35.54
N SER A 810 -60.78 73.08 36.51
CA SER A 810 -59.33 73.25 36.31
C SER A 810 -58.64 71.92 35.98
N LYS A 811 -59.05 70.83 36.66
CA LYS A 811 -58.55 69.47 36.36
C LYS A 811 -58.99 69.00 34.98
N LEU A 812 -60.27 69.18 34.62
CA LEU A 812 -60.78 68.87 33.28
C LEU A 812 -60.04 69.66 32.19
N SER A 813 -59.82 70.97 32.40
CA SER A 813 -59.06 71.82 31.49
C SER A 813 -57.62 71.31 31.31
N HIS A 814 -56.93 70.98 32.41
CA HIS A 814 -55.59 70.43 32.37
C HIS A 814 -55.51 69.12 31.57
N ASP A 815 -56.45 68.20 31.82
CA ASP A 815 -56.52 66.92 31.12
C ASP A 815 -56.84 67.11 29.63
N LEU A 816 -57.75 68.03 29.26
CA LEU A 816 -58.07 68.36 27.87
C LEU A 816 -56.90 69.02 27.13
N VAL A 817 -56.13 69.88 27.80
CA VAL A 817 -54.91 70.49 27.23
C VAL A 817 -53.83 69.43 27.00
N ILE A 818 -53.60 68.52 27.95
CA ILE A 818 -52.68 67.39 27.75
C ILE A 818 -53.13 66.51 26.58
N ALA A 819 -54.43 66.24 26.51
CA ALA A 819 -55.07 65.51 25.41
C ALA A 819 -54.81 66.18 24.05
N GLN A 820 -55.02 67.50 23.98
CA GLN A 820 -54.77 68.29 22.78
C GLN A 820 -53.29 68.26 22.39
N ILE A 821 -52.37 68.53 23.33
CA ILE A 821 -50.91 68.48 23.09
C ILE A 821 -50.49 67.11 22.56
N LYS A 822 -51.04 66.02 23.11
CA LYS A 822 -50.72 64.66 22.66
C LYS A 822 -51.30 64.32 21.29
N LEU A 823 -52.45 64.90 20.92
CA LEU A 823 -53.04 64.76 19.58
C LEU A 823 -52.28 65.57 18.53
N THR A 824 -51.79 66.76 18.89
CA THR A 824 -51.16 67.69 17.95
C THR A 824 -49.65 67.56 17.85
N ASN A 825 -48.99 66.75 18.70
CA ASN A 825 -47.54 66.58 18.68
C ASN A 825 -47.11 65.66 17.52
N PRO A 826 -46.50 66.20 16.44
CA PRO A 826 -46.15 65.40 15.25
C PRO A 826 -44.97 64.45 15.48
N GLN A 827 -44.21 64.66 16.56
CA GLN A 827 -42.96 63.94 16.84
C GLN A 827 -43.16 62.63 17.62
N ASP A 828 -44.35 62.37 18.15
CA ASP A 828 -44.60 61.24 19.05
C ASP A 828 -45.27 60.04 18.32
N LYS A 829 -44.64 59.59 17.23
CA LYS A 829 -45.05 58.50 16.33
C LYS A 829 -45.01 57.07 16.95
N ARG A 830 -45.34 56.90 18.23
CA ARG A 830 -45.54 55.56 18.83
C ARG A 830 -46.90 54.99 18.38
N PRO A 831 -47.12 53.65 18.36
CA PRO A 831 -48.39 53.08 17.94
C PRO A 831 -49.55 53.68 18.75
N PHE A 832 -50.33 54.51 18.07
CA PHE A 832 -51.42 55.31 18.64
C PHE A 832 -52.45 54.46 19.39
N LYS A 833 -52.51 53.14 19.11
CA LYS A 833 -53.42 52.18 19.76
C LYS A 833 -53.33 52.15 21.29
N ILE A 834 -52.12 52.24 21.87
CA ILE A 834 -51.93 52.22 23.34
C ILE A 834 -52.25 53.58 23.96
N LYS A 835 -51.87 54.67 23.30
CA LYS A 835 -52.13 56.03 23.79
C LYS A 835 -53.57 56.47 23.59
N PHE A 836 -54.27 55.97 22.57
CA PHE A 836 -55.67 56.28 22.32
C PHE A 836 -56.58 55.68 23.39
N MET A 837 -56.32 54.46 23.86
CA MET A 837 -57.07 53.88 24.98
C MET A 837 -56.80 54.61 26.30
N ASP A 838 -55.55 55.02 26.54
CA ASP A 838 -55.23 55.86 27.71
C ASP A 838 -55.85 57.25 27.61
N PHE A 839 -55.85 57.84 26.42
CA PHE A 839 -56.50 59.10 26.10
C PHE A 839 -58.01 59.00 26.28
N PHE A 840 -58.64 57.96 25.73
CA PHE A 840 -60.07 57.70 25.84
C PHE A 840 -60.48 57.51 27.30
N LYS A 841 -59.77 56.64 28.04
CA LYS A 841 -60.00 56.44 29.48
C LYS A 841 -59.82 57.73 30.28
N ARG A 842 -58.87 58.59 29.90
CA ARG A 842 -58.68 59.89 30.56
C ARG A 842 -59.80 60.87 30.23
N CYS A 843 -60.23 60.98 28.97
CA CYS A 843 -61.39 61.77 28.59
C CYS A 843 -62.65 61.27 29.29
N GLU A 844 -62.89 59.95 29.29
CA GLU A 844 -64.00 59.27 29.98
C GLU A 844 -63.99 59.54 31.48
N TYR A 845 -62.85 59.36 32.13
CA TYR A 845 -62.69 59.65 33.55
C TYR A 845 -62.94 61.13 33.85
N ALA A 846 -62.37 62.05 33.07
CA ALA A 846 -62.53 63.49 33.27
C ALA A 846 -63.99 63.93 33.07
N GLY A 847 -64.68 63.39 32.05
CA GLY A 847 -66.11 63.62 31.83
C GLY A 847 -66.99 63.09 32.95
N LYS A 848 -66.73 61.87 33.45
CA LYS A 848 -67.45 61.29 34.59
C LYS A 848 -67.24 62.10 35.88
N MET A 849 -66.03 62.59 36.12
CA MET A 849 -65.71 63.40 37.31
C MET A 849 -66.31 64.81 37.23
N ALA A 850 -66.47 65.37 36.03
CA ALA A 850 -67.09 66.68 35.83
C ALA A 850 -68.63 66.62 35.85
N ALA A 851 -69.24 65.48 35.47
CA ALA A 851 -70.69 65.33 35.32
C ALA A 851 -71.55 65.85 36.50
N PRO A 852 -71.22 65.59 37.79
CA PRO A 852 -72.00 66.09 38.94
C PRO A 852 -71.98 67.61 39.08
N PHE A 853 -70.90 68.25 38.63
CA PHE A 853 -70.62 69.68 38.76
C PHE A 853 -71.11 70.49 37.55
N LEU A 854 -71.61 69.82 36.52
CA LEU A 854 -72.12 70.44 35.31
C LEU A 854 -73.65 70.62 35.32
N ASN A 855 -74.33 70.29 36.42
CA ASN A 855 -75.77 70.44 36.57
C ASN A 855 -76.16 71.93 36.55
N GLY A 856 -76.48 72.43 35.35
CA GLY A 856 -76.78 73.84 35.06
C GLY A 856 -76.12 74.36 33.78
N GLU A 857 -75.02 73.74 33.36
CA GLU A 857 -74.21 74.17 32.21
C GLU A 857 -74.49 73.30 30.97
N ARG A 858 -75.69 73.48 30.38
CA ARG A 858 -76.17 72.67 29.24
C ARG A 858 -75.22 72.68 28.04
N GLU A 859 -74.50 73.77 27.82
CA GLU A 859 -73.54 73.90 26.72
C GLU A 859 -72.31 73.01 26.91
N ILE A 860 -71.72 72.98 28.12
CA ILE A 860 -70.59 72.09 28.43
C ILE A 860 -71.05 70.63 28.35
N GLN A 861 -72.21 70.29 28.94
CA GLN A 861 -72.73 68.93 28.91
C GLN A 861 -72.94 68.43 27.47
N SER A 862 -73.49 69.28 26.60
CA SER A 862 -73.70 68.96 25.19
C SER A 862 -72.36 68.77 24.47
N ALA A 863 -71.40 69.67 24.66
CA ALA A 863 -70.07 69.59 24.04
C ALA A 863 -69.30 68.33 24.48
N VAL A 864 -69.35 67.99 25.77
CA VAL A 864 -68.78 66.77 26.34
C VAL A 864 -69.46 65.53 25.74
N PHE A 865 -70.79 65.51 25.67
CA PHE A 865 -71.55 64.40 25.07
C PHE A 865 -71.21 64.18 23.60
N TYR A 866 -71.11 65.26 22.80
CA TYR A 866 -70.72 65.17 21.40
C TYR A 866 -69.28 64.71 21.18
N LEU A 867 -68.36 65.07 22.09
CA LEU A 867 -67.01 64.56 22.08
C LEU A 867 -67.01 63.05 22.42
N PHE A 868 -67.74 62.63 23.45
CA PHE A 868 -67.87 61.21 23.79
C PHE A 868 -68.50 60.38 22.69
N SER A 869 -69.58 60.85 22.07
CA SER A 869 -70.22 60.16 20.96
C SER A 869 -69.26 59.98 19.78
N ALA A 870 -68.45 61.00 19.47
CA ALA A 870 -67.42 60.90 18.45
C ALA A 870 -66.31 59.89 18.83
N ILE A 871 -65.89 59.86 20.10
CA ILE A 871 -64.84 58.94 20.54
C ILE A 871 -65.34 57.49 20.68
N SER A 872 -66.57 57.24 21.14
CA SER A 872 -67.15 55.90 21.18
C SER A 872 -67.38 55.32 19.78
N LYS A 873 -67.73 56.16 18.79
CA LYS A 873 -67.76 55.75 17.38
C LYS A 873 -66.37 55.33 16.87
N LEU A 874 -65.30 55.98 17.32
CA LEU A 874 -63.92 55.58 17.03
C LEU A 874 -63.48 54.29 17.72
N GLU A 875 -63.92 54.07 18.97
CA GLU A 875 -63.58 52.86 19.74
C GLU A 875 -64.10 51.58 19.05
N GLY A 876 -65.32 51.63 18.51
CA GLY A 876 -65.90 50.54 17.71
C GLY A 876 -65.12 50.22 16.43
N PHE A 877 -64.34 51.17 15.90
CA PHE A 877 -63.46 50.96 14.75
C PHE A 877 -62.08 50.39 15.13
N ILE A 878 -61.56 50.73 16.32
CA ILE A 878 -60.21 50.31 16.78
C ILE A 878 -60.24 48.91 17.40
N ASN A 879 -61.36 48.55 18.03
CA ASN A 879 -61.62 47.22 18.60
C ASN A 879 -62.82 46.57 17.90
N PRO A 880 -62.71 46.19 16.62
CA PRO A 880 -63.72 45.34 16.02
C PRO A 880 -63.80 44.04 16.86
N PRO A 881 -65.00 43.53 17.16
CA PRO A 881 -65.15 42.34 17.99
C PRO A 881 -64.29 41.21 17.43
N THR A 882 -63.43 40.64 18.28
CA THR A 882 -62.48 39.61 17.87
C THR A 882 -63.21 38.40 17.29
N ALA A 883 -62.59 37.74 16.31
CA ALA A 883 -63.18 36.64 15.54
C ALA A 883 -63.67 35.43 16.37
N LYS A 884 -63.38 35.37 17.69
CA LYS A 884 -63.90 34.33 18.59
C LYS A 884 -65.39 34.49 18.94
N ASP A 885 -65.98 35.66 18.71
CA ASP A 885 -67.40 35.93 19.05
C ASP A 885 -68.35 35.81 17.85
N ARG A 886 -67.93 35.17 16.74
CA ARG A 886 -68.79 34.93 15.56
C ARG A 886 -68.84 33.43 15.22
N PRO A 887 -69.98 32.74 15.40
CA PRO A 887 -70.13 31.40 14.86
C PRO A 887 -70.44 31.48 13.36
N PHE A 888 -69.54 30.88 12.55
CA PHE A 888 -69.63 30.61 11.10
C PHE A 888 -69.68 31.81 10.16
N PHE A 889 -68.59 32.06 9.42
CA PHE A 889 -68.62 32.43 7.99
C PHE A 889 -67.28 32.06 7.31
N ASN A 890 -67.39 31.35 6.18
CA ASN A 890 -66.29 30.99 5.27
C ASN A 890 -66.41 31.86 4.00
N LYS A 891 -65.26 32.16 3.40
CA LYS A 891 -64.99 32.84 2.11
C LYS A 891 -65.10 34.37 2.07
N GLU A 892 -64.04 34.94 1.47
CA GLU A 892 -63.89 36.25 0.84
C GLU A 892 -65.08 37.20 0.98
N GLN A 893 -64.94 38.19 1.86
CA GLN A 893 -65.73 39.42 1.79
C GLN A 893 -64.81 40.60 1.55
N GLU A 894 -65.19 41.41 0.57
CA GLU A 894 -64.61 42.71 0.26
C GLU A 894 -64.56 43.62 1.51
N PRO A 895 -63.60 44.57 1.57
CA PRO A 895 -63.52 45.53 2.66
C PRO A 895 -64.88 46.21 2.87
N ILE A 896 -65.29 46.33 4.14
CA ILE A 896 -66.53 47.01 4.57
C ILE A 896 -66.68 48.31 3.78
N ASN A 897 -67.69 48.38 2.90
CA ASN A 897 -67.95 49.55 2.10
C ASN A 897 -68.48 50.66 3.02
N LEU A 898 -67.63 51.64 3.31
CA LEU A 898 -67.93 52.74 4.20
C LEU A 898 -69.16 53.55 3.73
N SER A 899 -69.56 53.48 2.45
CA SER A 899 -70.78 54.14 1.95
C SER A 899 -72.05 53.69 2.66
N ASP A 900 -72.15 52.41 3.03
CA ASP A 900 -73.41 51.82 3.53
C ASP A 900 -73.66 52.22 4.99
N LEU A 901 -72.60 52.48 5.75
CA LEU A 901 -72.71 53.05 7.10
C LEU A 901 -73.18 54.51 7.04
N PHE A 902 -72.84 55.25 5.97
CA PHE A 902 -73.20 56.67 5.81
C PHE A 902 -74.62 56.88 5.27
N GLU A 903 -75.17 55.94 4.52
CA GLU A 903 -76.60 55.94 4.14
C GLU A 903 -77.50 55.81 5.38
N SER A 904 -77.13 54.95 6.35
CA SER A 904 -77.87 54.81 7.62
C SER A 904 -77.87 56.08 8.49
N GLU A 905 -76.87 56.95 8.34
CA GLU A 905 -76.76 58.22 9.05
C GLU A 905 -77.60 59.33 8.38
N LYS A 906 -77.81 59.24 7.05
CA LYS A 906 -78.76 60.09 6.31
C LYS A 906 -80.21 59.75 6.65
N GLU A 907 -80.55 58.47 6.74
CA GLU A 907 -81.89 58.03 7.15
C GLU A 907 -82.21 58.43 8.60
N ASN A 908 -81.28 58.23 9.54
CA ASN A 908 -81.52 58.61 10.95
C ASN A 908 -81.60 60.13 11.17
N ARG A 909 -80.93 60.95 10.32
CA ARG A 909 -81.09 62.41 10.33
C ARG A 909 -82.43 62.85 9.74
N ALA A 910 -82.93 62.15 8.72
CA ALA A 910 -84.25 62.43 8.15
C ALA A 910 -85.37 62.12 9.15
N THR A 911 -85.27 61.02 9.90
CA THR A 911 -86.26 60.63 10.93
C THR A 911 -86.23 61.56 12.15
N SER A 912 -85.06 62.07 12.55
CA SER A 912 -84.94 63.00 13.68
C SER A 912 -85.42 64.42 13.36
N ILE A 913 -85.38 64.85 12.08
CA ILE A 913 -85.91 66.15 11.64
C ILE A 913 -87.43 66.07 11.40
N ALA A 914 -87.98 64.89 11.13
CA ALA A 914 -89.44 64.69 11.02
C ALA A 914 -90.16 64.58 12.37
N THR A 915 -89.42 64.50 13.49
CA THR A 915 -89.97 64.35 14.85
C THR A 915 -89.69 65.56 15.76
N ALA A 916 -89.12 66.65 15.21
CA ALA A 916 -89.00 67.96 15.85
C ALA A 916 -89.84 68.97 15.06
#